data_AF-A0AAP0INP9-F1
#
_entry.id   AF-A0AAP0INP9-F1
#
_cell.length_a   1.000
_cell.length_b   1.000
_cell.length_c   1.000
_cell.angle_alpha   90.00
_cell.angle_beta   90.00
_cell.angle_gamma   90.00
#
_symmetry.space_group_name_H-M   'P 1'
#
loop_
_entity.id
_entity.type
_entity.pdbx_description
1 polymer ?
#
loop_
_entity_poly.entity_id
_entity_poly.type
_entity_poly.pdbx_seq_one_letter_code
_entity_poly.pdbx_strand_id
1 'polypeptide(L)'
;MDEEDREPFAAAPPRPHRKTQSYSHQLTTTTTTTTMATTRKINLRNHSLDSMDETSKKVESSMFLDGSDGEEEEYEEFAKTINGRGGGGGGGTELQSFFNDILEPQPEEVPEDQRKFLAEFVASGGGSGIFQVPVRAAMHPGRPPSLEVRPHPLRETQVGWFLRSIGCTERQLWAGQECGVRVWEFRDLYEVGCGIGGRMRRGDEDAAPFTESAPTSPTLCLIVDAGNRFIWTGHKDGKIRSWKMDRGGGGGGASEEEAPLKDGFGWHAHRGPVLSMAISLYGDIWSGFEGGVVKVWPWEAIEKSLSLTTEERHMASLLVERSYVDLRSQVTFNGVCNISGSDVKYILSDNCRGKVWSAGHLSFALWDARTKELLKVFNIDGQIENRVDMTLLEASGEEEVKTKFASVSKKEKPQGFFQRSRNALMGAADAVRRVAAKGAFGDDYRRTEAIVMSMDGMIWTGCANGLLVQWDGNGGRIQDFHYHSSAVQCFCVFGSSIWVGYASGTIQVLDLEGRLLGGWVGHSGPIIKMAVGGGYVFSLANHGGVRGWSLASPGPIDNILRSELASKELMYTKLENLKILAGTWNVGQGRASHDSLISWLGSVASGVGIVVVGLQEVEMGAGFLAVSAAKETVGLEGSAMGQWWLDTIGRTLDEGTTFERVGSRQLAGLLISVWIRRTLKPHIGDVDAAAVPCGFGRAIGNKGAVGLRMRVYDRIICFVNCHFAAHLEAVNRRNADFDHVYRTMVFSRPSNLLNTAAGMVRCLFLCCSLACSIYLFWLLDSSGFPFVLSVAAGVSSAVHMLRGTNLRNQHFYLLQAGAVHPDDAKPELSEADMVVFLGDFNYRLHGISYDEARDFVSQRCFDWLKERDQLRAEMVAGKVFQGMREGIIMFPPTYKFERHQAGLGGYDSGEKKRIPAWCDRILYRDNRSSSMSDCNLECPVVSSITQYEACMDVTDSDHKPVRCVFNVDIARVDESIRRKEFGRIMDSNEKIRSIIQELCFVPETIVSTNNIILQNNDPSILRITNKCGNDRAMFETVCDGQSAINEEGQASDPFPRAAFGLPPWLEVIPAVGMIKPGQVGEVSVRHEEFHTQLEFVDGVPQNSFCEDVRDKEVILVVTIRGSCSTEMRSHRVRVRQNFTSKKVDSKIRYSGKIPSNVLHRSDIQRLENTADVVEDLRRLNTP
;
A
#
# COMPACT_ATOMS: atom_id res chain seq x y z
N MET A 1 -35.21 -35.74 -44.13
CA MET A 1 -34.90 -35.11 -45.42
C MET A 1 -33.59 -34.39 -45.21
N ASP A 2 -32.51 -34.77 -45.90
CA ASP A 2 -32.51 -35.54 -47.15
C ASP A 2 -31.99 -36.99 -47.04
N GLU A 3 -32.51 -37.82 -47.93
CA GLU A 3 -32.17 -39.23 -48.23
C GLU A 3 -32.35 -39.30 -49.76
N GLU A 4 -31.43 -39.84 -50.58
CA GLU A 4 -31.23 -41.26 -50.97
C GLU A 4 -30.23 -41.23 -52.18
N ASP A 5 -29.53 -42.26 -52.67
CA ASP A 5 -29.30 -43.68 -52.30
C ASP A 5 -28.07 -44.24 -53.09
N ARG A 6 -27.69 -45.52 -52.84
CA ARG A 6 -26.95 -46.49 -53.73
C ARG A 6 -25.45 -46.32 -54.02
N GLU A 7 -24.66 -47.40 -54.22
CA GLU A 7 -24.66 -48.81 -53.74
C GLU A 7 -23.25 -49.45 -54.07
N PRO A 8 -22.92 -50.71 -53.67
CA PRO A 8 -21.58 -51.03 -53.15
C PRO A 8 -20.76 -52.10 -53.93
N PHE A 9 -19.56 -52.43 -53.43
CA PHE A 9 -18.93 -53.77 -53.47
C PHE A 9 -17.75 -53.89 -52.47
N ALA A 10 -17.08 -55.05 -52.39
CA ALA A 10 -15.98 -55.36 -51.47
C ALA A 10 -14.91 -56.27 -52.18
N ALA A 11 -13.74 -56.63 -51.63
CA ALA A 11 -13.25 -56.57 -50.23
C ALA A 11 -11.69 -56.46 -50.13
N ALA A 12 -11.14 -56.74 -48.94
CA ALA A 12 -9.70 -56.86 -48.62
C ALA A 12 -9.04 -58.11 -49.31
N PRO A 13 -7.69 -58.42 -49.27
CA PRO A 13 -6.71 -58.08 -48.22
C PRO A 13 -5.23 -57.67 -48.68
N PRO A 14 -4.07 -58.29 -48.31
CA PRO A 14 -3.15 -57.72 -47.28
C PRO A 14 -1.57 -57.84 -47.44
N ARG A 15 -0.82 -57.35 -46.40
CA ARG A 15 0.49 -57.88 -45.83
C ARG A 15 1.85 -57.50 -46.54
N PRO A 16 3.09 -57.89 -46.08
CA PRO A 16 3.88 -57.13 -45.06
C PRO A 16 5.46 -57.08 -45.15
N HIS A 17 6.10 -56.44 -44.14
CA HIS A 17 7.45 -56.70 -43.51
C HIS A 17 8.83 -56.11 -43.97
N ARG A 18 9.55 -55.50 -42.98
CA ARG A 18 11.04 -55.41 -42.70
C ARG A 18 11.92 -54.54 -43.64
N LYS A 19 12.94 -53.74 -43.24
CA LYS A 19 13.99 -53.86 -42.18
C LYS A 19 14.96 -52.61 -42.09
N THR A 20 15.29 -52.11 -40.88
CA THR A 20 16.59 -51.52 -40.37
C THR A 20 17.37 -50.30 -40.97
N GLN A 21 18.10 -49.60 -40.07
CA GLN A 21 19.27 -48.66 -40.22
C GLN A 21 19.03 -47.20 -40.74
N SER A 22 19.82 -46.15 -40.42
CA SER A 22 20.62 -45.75 -39.21
C SER A 22 21.32 -44.37 -39.39
N TYR A 23 21.65 -43.63 -38.29
CA TYR A 23 22.50 -42.40 -38.20
C TYR A 23 21.99 -41.08 -38.85
N SER A 24 22.55 -39.87 -38.64
CA SER A 24 22.87 -39.07 -37.40
C SER A 24 23.36 -37.64 -37.78
N HIS A 25 23.75 -36.79 -36.80
CA HIS A 25 24.28 -35.38 -36.87
C HIS A 25 23.21 -34.24 -36.87
N GLN A 26 23.23 -33.17 -36.03
CA GLN A 26 24.21 -32.57 -35.08
C GLN A 26 25.47 -31.93 -35.75
N LEU A 27 25.77 -30.62 -35.68
CA LEU A 27 25.95 -29.73 -34.49
C LEU A 27 26.09 -28.22 -34.86
N THR A 28 25.78 -27.32 -33.91
CA THR A 28 26.36 -25.96 -33.66
C THR A 28 26.33 -24.89 -34.80
N THR A 29 26.75 -23.60 -34.69
CA THR A 29 27.62 -22.88 -33.72
C THR A 29 27.38 -21.34 -33.69
N THR A 30 27.68 -20.69 -32.55
CA THR A 30 28.14 -19.29 -32.33
C THR A 30 27.67 -18.09 -33.19
N THR A 31 27.06 -17.12 -32.50
CA THR A 31 27.57 -15.75 -32.26
C THR A 31 28.43 -15.03 -33.33
N THR A 32 27.92 -13.93 -33.89
CA THR A 32 28.62 -12.61 -33.88
C THR A 32 27.70 -11.42 -34.20
N THR A 33 28.10 -10.25 -33.72
CA THR A 33 27.51 -8.92 -33.96
C THR A 33 27.89 -8.37 -35.34
N THR A 34 27.01 -7.57 -35.97
CA THR A 34 27.36 -6.35 -36.74
C THR A 34 26.10 -5.52 -37.03
N THR A 35 26.27 -4.19 -37.13
CA THR A 35 25.24 -3.16 -37.36
C THR A 35 24.77 -3.06 -38.81
N MET A 36 23.49 -2.68 -39.06
CA MET A 36 23.13 -1.48 -39.85
C MET A 36 21.61 -1.22 -39.98
N ALA A 37 21.25 0.06 -39.84
CA ALA A 37 20.20 0.88 -40.49
C ALA A 37 18.82 0.35 -41.01
N THR A 38 17.86 1.29 -41.01
CA THR A 38 16.71 1.47 -41.93
C THR A 38 15.52 0.49 -41.94
N THR A 39 14.51 0.84 -41.16
CA THR A 39 13.15 1.23 -41.61
C THR A 39 12.68 0.84 -43.03
N ARG A 40 11.67 -0.05 -43.15
CA ARG A 40 10.33 0.27 -43.74
C ARG A 40 9.33 -0.91 -43.72
N LYS A 41 8.04 -0.56 -43.87
CA LYS A 41 6.89 -1.47 -44.01
C LYS A 41 6.80 -2.10 -45.41
N ILE A 42 6.30 -3.34 -45.48
CA ILE A 42 5.52 -3.90 -46.61
C ILE A 42 4.37 -4.69 -45.93
N ASN A 43 3.15 -4.17 -45.84
CA ASN A 43 2.09 -4.06 -46.87
C ASN A 43 1.45 -5.41 -47.23
N LEU A 44 0.13 -5.51 -47.00
CA LEU A 44 -0.75 -6.28 -47.89
C LEU A 44 -1.77 -5.34 -48.54
N ARG A 45 -1.43 -5.06 -49.80
CA ARG A 45 -2.24 -4.58 -50.92
C ARG A 45 -3.52 -5.46 -51.12
N ASN A 46 -4.55 -5.05 -51.87
CA ASN A 46 -4.67 -3.91 -52.79
C ASN A 46 -6.14 -3.62 -53.18
N HIS A 47 -6.28 -2.54 -53.97
CA HIS A 47 -7.29 -2.24 -54.99
C HIS A 47 -8.36 -1.19 -54.60
N SER A 48 -8.69 -0.13 -55.36
CA SER A 48 -8.35 0.41 -56.70
C SER A 48 -9.70 0.87 -57.29
N LEU A 49 -9.92 1.99 -57.99
CA LEU A 49 -9.18 3.23 -58.30
C LEU A 49 -10.31 4.29 -58.63
N ASP A 50 -10.10 5.58 -58.87
CA ASP A 50 -8.88 6.31 -59.24
C ASP A 50 -8.83 7.74 -58.64
N SER A 51 -8.17 8.65 -59.34
CA SER A 51 -7.60 9.95 -59.00
C SER A 51 -8.29 11.17 -59.67
N MET A 52 -8.05 12.37 -59.13
CA MET A 52 -7.24 13.43 -59.76
C MET A 52 -7.05 14.64 -58.81
N ASP A 53 -5.94 15.37 -58.97
CA ASP A 53 -5.62 16.67 -58.34
C ASP A 53 -6.46 17.81 -59.02
N GLU A 54 -6.47 19.10 -58.62
CA GLU A 54 -5.39 19.97 -58.13
C GLU A 54 -5.89 21.26 -57.41
N THR A 55 -4.97 22.16 -57.05
CA THR A 55 -5.10 23.29 -56.11
C THR A 55 -5.95 24.51 -56.56
N SER A 56 -6.57 25.26 -55.63
CA SER A 56 -6.01 26.54 -55.10
C SER A 56 -6.93 27.47 -54.26
N LYS A 57 -6.30 28.18 -53.31
CA LYS A 57 -6.55 29.54 -52.75
C LYS A 57 -7.99 30.09 -52.44
N LYS A 58 -8.20 30.33 -51.13
CA LYS A 58 -8.64 31.59 -50.44
C LYS A 58 -10.04 32.25 -50.70
N VAL A 59 -10.73 32.48 -49.57
CA VAL A 59 -11.46 33.70 -49.13
C VAL A 59 -12.90 33.96 -49.62
N GLU A 60 -13.81 33.89 -48.63
CA GLU A 60 -15.02 34.70 -48.31
C GLU A 60 -16.04 35.21 -49.36
N SER A 61 -17.31 34.99 -48.96
CA SER A 61 -18.48 35.89 -49.07
C SER A 61 -19.35 35.91 -50.33
N SER A 62 -20.67 35.75 -50.09
CA SER A 62 -21.83 36.36 -50.80
C SER A 62 -22.07 35.97 -52.28
N MET A 63 -23.31 35.85 -52.79
CA MET A 63 -24.67 36.06 -52.23
C MET A 63 -25.74 35.50 -53.20
N PHE A 64 -26.95 35.20 -52.71
CA PHE A 64 -28.25 35.17 -53.44
C PHE A 64 -28.41 34.18 -54.63
N LEU A 65 -29.60 33.78 -55.11
CA LEU A 65 -31.03 33.75 -54.68
C LEU A 65 -31.61 32.42 -55.30
N ASP A 66 -32.82 31.91 -55.11
CA ASP A 66 -34.18 32.45 -54.87
C ASP A 66 -35.00 31.31 -54.17
N GLY A 67 -35.94 31.52 -53.25
CA GLY A 67 -37.37 31.82 -53.53
C GLY A 67 -38.20 30.52 -53.69
N SER A 68 -39.42 30.34 -53.17
CA SER A 68 -40.32 31.10 -52.26
C SER A 68 -41.32 30.08 -51.62
N ASP A 69 -42.28 30.35 -50.73
CA ASP A 69 -42.77 31.59 -50.09
C ASP A 69 -42.49 31.54 -48.54
N GLY A 70 -43.30 31.89 -47.53
CA GLY A 70 -44.72 32.27 -47.31
C GLY A 70 -45.35 31.42 -46.18
N GLU A 71 -46.21 31.83 -45.25
CA GLU A 71 -46.89 33.09 -44.80
C GLU A 71 -47.31 32.82 -43.31
N GLU A 72 -47.65 33.67 -42.32
CA GLU A 72 -47.36 35.03 -41.74
C GLU A 72 -47.86 34.92 -40.25
N GLU A 73 -47.67 35.76 -39.21
CA GLU A 73 -47.10 37.10 -38.88
C GLU A 73 -45.88 36.91 -37.90
N GLU A 74 -45.20 37.82 -37.16
CA GLU A 74 -45.30 39.23 -36.68
C GLU A 74 -46.37 39.52 -35.58
N TYR A 75 -46.26 40.42 -34.58
CA TYR A 75 -45.16 41.17 -33.91
C TYR A 75 -45.46 41.29 -32.38
N GLU A 76 -44.91 42.13 -31.47
CA GLU A 76 -44.07 43.36 -31.45
C GLU A 76 -43.24 43.41 -30.12
N GLU A 77 -42.53 44.52 -29.82
CA GLU A 77 -41.77 44.79 -28.57
C GLU A 77 -42.08 46.22 -28.07
N PHE A 78 -42.17 46.48 -26.74
CA PHE A 78 -41.54 47.63 -26.01
C PHE A 78 -42.02 47.83 -24.55
N ALA A 79 -41.26 48.63 -23.78
CA ALA A 79 -41.38 48.79 -22.32
C ALA A 79 -42.16 50.04 -21.84
N LYS A 80 -42.56 50.06 -20.54
CA LYS A 80 -42.85 51.29 -19.77
C LYS A 80 -42.80 51.13 -18.24
N THR A 81 -42.30 52.16 -17.56
CA THR A 81 -42.12 52.26 -16.09
C THR A 81 -43.05 53.31 -15.49
N ILE A 82 -43.71 53.05 -14.34
CA ILE A 82 -44.23 54.07 -13.39
C ILE A 82 -44.06 53.57 -11.93
N ASN A 83 -43.95 54.51 -10.97
CA ASN A 83 -43.58 54.30 -9.56
C ASN A 83 -44.76 54.28 -8.56
N GLY A 84 -44.54 53.61 -7.40
CA GLY A 84 -45.00 54.09 -6.08
C GLY A 84 -46.00 53.20 -5.30
N ARG A 85 -46.10 53.30 -3.96
CA ARG A 85 -45.27 54.04 -2.97
C ARG A 85 -45.57 53.62 -1.50
N GLY A 86 -44.55 53.09 -0.79
CA GLY A 86 -44.52 52.94 0.69
C GLY A 86 -45.30 51.74 1.29
N GLY A 87 -45.00 51.24 2.51
CA GLY A 87 -43.81 51.49 3.35
C GLY A 87 -44.00 51.16 4.85
N GLY A 88 -42.93 50.69 5.51
CA GLY A 88 -42.76 50.71 6.99
C GLY A 88 -42.87 49.37 7.74
N GLY A 89 -41.81 49.02 8.49
CA GLY A 89 -41.78 47.95 9.52
C GLY A 89 -41.75 46.49 9.01
N GLY A 90 -41.29 45.50 9.79
CA GLY A 90 -40.50 45.61 11.03
C GLY A 90 -40.62 44.41 11.98
N GLY A 91 -39.60 43.53 11.99
CA GLY A 91 -39.31 42.58 13.09
C GLY A 91 -40.02 41.21 13.10
N GLY A 92 -39.28 40.20 13.58
CA GLY A 92 -39.77 39.23 14.57
C GLY A 92 -40.68 38.07 14.15
N THR A 93 -40.08 36.87 14.05
CA THR A 93 -40.47 35.63 14.77
C THR A 93 -41.93 35.30 15.11
N GLU A 94 -42.31 34.04 14.82
CA GLU A 94 -43.43 33.27 15.40
C GLU A 94 -44.85 33.73 14.94
N LEU A 95 -45.87 32.85 14.84
CA LEU A 95 -46.09 31.60 15.60
C LEU A 95 -46.77 30.49 14.76
N GLN A 96 -46.80 29.30 15.34
CA GLN A 96 -47.39 28.08 14.82
C GLN A 96 -48.93 28.01 15.04
N SER A 97 -49.64 27.27 14.17
CA SER A 97 -51.05 26.82 14.29
C SER A 97 -52.16 27.88 14.44
N PHE A 98 -53.10 27.92 13.48
CA PHE A 98 -54.48 27.38 13.65
C PHE A 98 -55.36 27.84 12.47
N PHE A 99 -55.76 26.92 11.59
CA PHE A 99 -57.15 26.42 11.45
C PHE A 99 -57.24 25.34 10.37
N ASN A 100 -58.16 24.38 10.57
CA ASN A 100 -58.51 23.37 9.57
C ASN A 100 -59.62 23.86 8.63
N ASP A 101 -59.89 23.04 7.62
CA ASP A 101 -61.12 22.95 6.82
C ASP A 101 -61.45 24.10 5.86
N ILE A 102 -61.26 23.83 4.56
CA ILE A 102 -62.29 24.04 3.51
C ILE A 102 -61.98 23.15 2.28
N LEU A 103 -62.90 22.21 2.03
CA LEU A 103 -63.28 21.53 0.77
C LEU A 103 -62.24 21.00 -0.23
N GLU A 104 -62.41 19.72 -0.60
CA GLU A 104 -61.70 19.00 -1.66
C GLU A 104 -62.07 19.50 -3.08
N PRO A 105 -61.11 19.46 -4.02
CA PRO A 105 -61.33 19.02 -5.39
C PRO A 105 -60.96 17.53 -5.56
N GLN A 106 -61.71 16.80 -6.38
CA GLN A 106 -61.41 15.41 -6.73
C GLN A 106 -60.06 15.31 -7.50
N PRO A 107 -59.27 14.24 -7.32
CA PRO A 107 -58.02 14.07 -8.06
C PRO A 107 -58.30 13.64 -9.51
N GLU A 108 -57.77 14.39 -10.48
CA GLU A 108 -57.63 13.90 -11.86
C GLU A 108 -56.57 12.79 -11.92
N GLU A 109 -56.77 11.80 -12.78
CA GLU A 109 -55.96 10.58 -12.81
C GLU A 109 -54.53 10.84 -13.34
N VAL A 110 -53.54 10.83 -12.44
CA VAL A 110 -52.12 10.85 -12.80
C VAL A 110 -51.70 9.44 -13.28
N PRO A 111 -51.04 9.28 -14.44
CA PRO A 111 -50.71 7.96 -14.98
C PRO A 111 -49.85 7.06 -14.07
N GLU A 112 -50.19 5.77 -13.99
CA GLU A 112 -49.44 4.77 -13.22
C GLU A 112 -48.10 4.38 -13.87
N ASP A 113 -47.00 5.05 -13.51
CA ASP A 113 -45.64 4.47 -13.60
C ASP A 113 -44.73 4.85 -12.42
N GLN A 114 -45.32 5.10 -11.24
CA GLN A 114 -44.56 5.04 -9.99
C GLN A 114 -44.29 3.56 -9.66
N ARG A 115 -43.04 3.13 -9.84
CA ARG A 115 -42.58 1.75 -9.56
C ARG A 115 -42.77 1.39 -8.09
N LYS A 116 -43.86 0.70 -7.77
CA LYS A 116 -44.20 0.22 -6.43
C LYS A 116 -43.13 -0.76 -5.93
N PHE A 117 -42.28 -0.31 -5.00
CA PHE A 117 -41.33 -1.16 -4.28
C PHE A 117 -42.09 -2.23 -3.46
N LEU A 118 -41.51 -3.41 -3.29
CA LEU A 118 -42.13 -4.47 -2.50
C LEU A 118 -42.02 -4.19 -1.00
N ALA A 119 -43.06 -4.58 -0.25
CA ALA A 119 -43.04 -4.52 1.20
C ALA A 119 -41.96 -5.43 1.80
N GLU A 120 -41.43 -5.03 2.96
CA GLU A 120 -40.30 -5.68 3.63
C GLU A 120 -40.65 -6.08 5.06
N PHE A 121 -40.20 -7.28 5.47
CA PHE A 121 -40.18 -7.74 6.85
C PHE A 121 -38.78 -7.46 7.45
N VAL A 122 -38.71 -7.04 8.72
CA VAL A 122 -37.46 -6.61 9.37
C VAL A 122 -37.23 -7.38 10.68
N ALA A 123 -36.02 -7.88 10.90
CA ALA A 123 -35.63 -8.59 12.12
C ALA A 123 -35.37 -7.65 13.31
N SER A 124 -35.73 -8.11 14.50
CA SER A 124 -35.47 -7.42 15.77
C SER A 124 -33.97 -7.30 16.07
N GLY A 125 -33.58 -6.28 16.86
CA GLY A 125 -32.25 -6.18 17.48
C GLY A 125 -31.16 -5.42 16.70
N GLY A 126 -31.43 -4.97 15.48
CA GLY A 126 -30.44 -4.33 14.58
C GLY A 126 -29.74 -3.07 15.06
N GLY A 127 -30.25 -2.40 16.11
CA GLY A 127 -29.64 -1.20 16.69
C GLY A 127 -28.54 -1.47 17.72
N SER A 128 -28.12 -2.73 17.93
CA SER A 128 -27.34 -3.13 19.12
C SER A 128 -26.12 -4.00 18.82
N GLY A 129 -25.07 -3.82 19.63
CA GLY A 129 -23.85 -4.63 19.60
C GLY A 129 -23.19 -4.69 18.22
N ILE A 130 -22.75 -5.89 17.83
CA ILE A 130 -22.09 -6.13 16.53
C ILE A 130 -23.02 -6.00 15.32
N PHE A 131 -24.33 -5.83 15.50
CA PHE A 131 -25.30 -5.68 14.41
C PHE A 131 -25.63 -4.21 14.10
N GLN A 132 -25.20 -3.28 14.96
CA GLN A 132 -25.37 -1.85 14.76
C GLN A 132 -24.69 -1.39 13.46
N VAL A 133 -25.47 -0.72 12.60
CA VAL A 133 -25.00 -0.08 11.36
C VAL A 133 -23.75 0.78 11.64
N PRO A 134 -22.70 0.73 10.80
CA PRO A 134 -21.51 1.54 11.00
C PRO A 134 -21.84 3.03 10.79
N VAL A 135 -21.43 3.87 11.73
CA VAL A 135 -21.63 5.33 11.64
C VAL A 135 -20.86 5.88 10.45
N ARG A 136 -21.55 6.66 9.61
CA ARG A 136 -21.01 7.42 8.49
C ARG A 136 -21.35 8.90 8.67
N ALA A 137 -20.55 9.75 8.05
CA ALA A 137 -20.73 11.19 7.96
C ALA A 137 -19.74 11.71 6.90
N ALA A 138 -20.02 12.84 6.24
CA ALA A 138 -19.05 13.46 5.34
C ALA A 138 -17.75 13.85 6.08
N MET A 139 -17.88 14.28 7.34
CA MET A 139 -16.76 14.62 8.21
C MET A 139 -16.81 13.82 9.51
N HIS A 140 -15.93 12.83 9.64
CA HIS A 140 -15.83 12.01 10.86
C HIS A 140 -15.39 12.86 12.06
N PRO A 141 -16.10 12.84 13.21
CA PRO A 141 -15.87 13.76 14.32
C PRO A 141 -14.50 13.55 14.99
N GLY A 142 -14.08 12.29 15.17
CA GLY A 142 -12.77 11.92 15.72
C GLY A 142 -11.64 11.87 14.68
N ARG A 143 -11.72 12.63 13.58
CA ARG A 143 -10.68 12.67 12.54
C ARG A 143 -10.45 14.11 12.05
N PRO A 144 -9.20 14.56 11.87
CA PRO A 144 -8.90 15.78 11.12
C PRO A 144 -9.41 15.72 9.67
N PRO A 145 -9.93 16.81 9.10
CA PRO A 145 -10.25 16.86 7.67
C PRO A 145 -8.99 16.72 6.80
N SER A 146 -9.00 15.77 5.85
CA SER A 146 -7.87 15.49 4.95
C SER A 146 -8.02 16.15 3.59
N LEU A 147 -6.88 16.59 3.04
CA LEU A 147 -6.71 16.97 1.64
C LEU A 147 -6.55 15.70 0.77
N GLU A 148 -7.53 15.41 -0.07
CA GLU A 148 -7.60 14.19 -0.87
C GLU A 148 -6.85 14.33 -2.22
N VAL A 149 -5.52 14.18 -2.18
CA VAL A 149 -4.63 14.35 -3.35
C VAL A 149 -4.85 13.26 -4.40
N ARG A 150 -4.97 12.01 -3.95
CA ARG A 150 -5.36 10.87 -4.80
C ARG A 150 -6.35 10.01 -4.02
N PRO A 151 -7.66 10.06 -4.35
CA PRO A 151 -8.68 9.27 -3.65
C PRO A 151 -8.55 7.76 -3.92
N HIS A 152 -9.36 6.98 -3.22
CA HIS A 152 -9.41 5.52 -3.25
C HIS A 152 -10.90 5.09 -3.22
N PRO A 153 -11.36 4.07 -3.98
CA PRO A 153 -10.61 2.94 -4.54
C PRO A 153 -9.67 3.28 -5.69
N LEU A 154 -8.66 2.40 -5.88
CA LEU A 154 -8.03 2.31 -7.20
C LEU A 154 -9.06 1.67 -8.14
N ARG A 155 -9.43 2.39 -9.19
CA ARG A 155 -10.23 1.84 -10.29
C ARG A 155 -9.38 0.81 -11.03
N GLU A 156 -9.97 -0.27 -11.53
CA GLU A 156 -9.20 -1.43 -12.02
C GLU A 156 -8.20 -1.11 -13.15
N THR A 157 -8.43 -0.05 -13.92
CA THR A 157 -7.50 0.53 -14.89
C THR A 157 -6.16 1.01 -14.31
N GLN A 158 -5.99 0.94 -12.98
CA GLN A 158 -4.80 1.27 -12.20
C GLN A 158 -4.19 0.04 -11.51
N VAL A 159 -4.66 -1.19 -11.79
CA VAL A 159 -4.00 -2.42 -11.32
C VAL A 159 -2.61 -2.52 -11.93
N GLY A 160 -1.59 -2.72 -11.08
CA GLY A 160 -0.19 -2.64 -11.49
C GLY A 160 0.34 -1.21 -11.66
N TRP A 161 -0.43 -0.18 -11.26
CA TRP A 161 -0.03 1.24 -11.21
C TRP A 161 0.00 1.75 -9.76
N PHE A 162 0.46 0.87 -8.85
CA PHE A 162 0.59 1.16 -7.43
C PHE A 162 1.71 2.17 -7.15
N LEU A 163 1.50 3.02 -6.14
CA LEU A 163 2.53 3.89 -5.59
C LEU A 163 3.27 3.12 -4.49
N ARG A 164 4.59 3.23 -4.43
CA ARG A 164 5.45 2.47 -3.50
C ARG A 164 6.14 3.33 -2.45
N SER A 165 6.45 4.58 -2.78
CA SER A 165 7.03 5.57 -1.87
C SER A 165 6.61 6.97 -2.30
N ILE A 166 6.58 7.91 -1.36
CA ILE A 166 6.41 9.34 -1.58
C ILE A 166 7.58 10.14 -0.98
N GLY A 167 7.80 11.35 -1.48
CA GLY A 167 8.72 12.36 -0.97
C GLY A 167 8.29 13.75 -1.44
N CYS A 168 8.70 14.80 -0.73
CA CYS A 168 8.27 16.17 -1.00
C CYS A 168 9.46 17.09 -1.19
N THR A 169 9.35 18.00 -2.17
CA THR A 169 10.24 19.17 -2.30
C THR A 169 9.56 20.37 -1.64
N GLU A 170 10.12 21.57 -1.78
CA GLU A 170 9.46 22.82 -1.39
C GLU A 170 8.14 23.08 -2.15
N ARG A 171 7.99 22.50 -3.36
CA ARG A 171 6.92 22.83 -4.31
C ARG A 171 6.14 21.63 -4.85
N GLN A 172 6.64 20.41 -4.70
CA GLN A 172 6.12 19.23 -5.38
C GLN A 172 6.01 18.02 -4.43
N LEU A 173 4.94 17.24 -4.60
CA LEU A 173 4.85 15.87 -4.10
C LEU A 173 5.27 14.90 -5.22
N TRP A 174 6.27 14.07 -4.95
CA TRP A 174 6.74 13.01 -5.85
C TRP A 174 6.34 11.63 -5.32
N ALA A 175 5.91 10.74 -6.20
CA ALA A 175 5.62 9.34 -5.89
C ALA A 175 6.32 8.37 -6.85
N GLY A 176 6.96 7.33 -6.30
CA GLY A 176 7.50 6.22 -7.06
C GLY A 176 6.40 5.23 -7.45
N GLN A 177 6.30 4.90 -8.74
CA GLN A 177 5.33 3.97 -9.31
C GLN A 177 5.96 2.61 -9.66
N GLU A 178 5.12 1.61 -9.91
CA GLU A 178 5.47 0.37 -10.60
C GLU A 178 6.06 0.58 -12.01
N CYS A 179 5.82 1.73 -12.65
CA CYS A 179 6.23 1.99 -14.03
C CYS A 179 6.85 3.38 -14.25
N GLY A 180 7.44 4.01 -13.22
CA GLY A 180 7.98 5.36 -13.34
C GLY A 180 7.93 6.17 -12.05
N VAL A 181 7.74 7.49 -12.22
CA VAL A 181 7.41 8.45 -11.15
C VAL A 181 6.23 9.33 -11.56
N ARG A 182 5.45 9.78 -10.57
CA ARG A 182 4.35 10.75 -10.71
C ARG A 182 4.61 11.96 -9.82
N VAL A 183 4.24 13.16 -10.29
CA VAL A 183 4.50 14.44 -9.60
C VAL A 183 3.24 15.30 -9.56
N TRP A 184 2.92 15.85 -8.40
CA TRP A 184 1.90 16.89 -8.20
C TRP A 184 2.58 18.20 -7.78
N GLU A 185 2.14 19.32 -8.33
CA GLU A 185 2.58 20.67 -7.92
C GLU A 185 1.71 21.19 -6.78
N PHE A 186 2.30 21.74 -5.71
CA PHE A 186 1.56 22.21 -4.53
C PHE A 186 0.57 23.33 -4.82
N ARG A 187 0.91 24.23 -5.75
CA ARG A 187 0.01 25.30 -6.23
C ARG A 187 -1.24 24.79 -6.93
N ASP A 188 -1.18 23.59 -7.51
CA ASP A 188 -2.24 23.01 -8.33
C ASP A 188 -3.06 21.95 -7.55
N LEU A 189 -2.70 21.67 -6.28
CA LEU A 189 -3.30 20.60 -5.47
C LEU A 189 -4.81 20.75 -5.26
N TYR A 190 -5.32 21.98 -5.09
CA TYR A 190 -6.75 22.19 -4.83
C TYR A 190 -7.61 22.13 -6.09
N GLU A 191 -7.02 22.11 -7.29
CA GLU A 191 -7.77 22.19 -8.53
C GLU A 191 -8.48 20.89 -8.91
N VAL A 192 -9.47 21.06 -9.79
CA VAL A 192 -10.11 19.96 -10.50
C VAL A 192 -9.05 19.26 -11.35
N GLY A 193 -8.97 17.93 -11.24
CA GLY A 193 -8.02 17.15 -12.02
C GLY A 193 -8.19 17.39 -13.51
N CYS A 194 -7.11 17.75 -14.19
CA CYS A 194 -7.02 17.73 -15.64
C CYS A 194 -5.77 16.93 -16.04
N GLY A 195 -5.95 15.96 -16.95
CA GLY A 195 -4.83 15.20 -17.50
C GLY A 195 -4.07 16.03 -18.54
N ILE A 196 -2.78 15.72 -18.74
CA ILE A 196 -1.97 16.30 -19.82
C ILE A 196 -2.74 16.17 -21.15
N GLY A 197 -2.86 17.26 -21.91
CA GLY A 197 -3.63 17.31 -23.16
C GLY A 197 -5.16 17.21 -22.98
N GLY A 198 -5.69 17.51 -21.79
CA GLY A 198 -7.13 17.54 -21.49
C GLY A 198 -7.80 16.17 -21.41
N ARG A 199 -7.05 15.07 -21.52
CA ARG A 199 -7.59 13.70 -21.46
C ARG A 199 -7.13 13.03 -20.17
N MET A 200 -8.02 12.96 -19.18
CA MET A 200 -7.77 12.18 -17.97
C MET A 200 -7.66 10.69 -18.29
N ARG A 201 -6.69 10.01 -17.67
CA ARG A 201 -6.60 8.56 -17.70
C ARG A 201 -7.76 8.00 -16.88
N ARG A 202 -8.61 7.16 -17.49
CA ARG A 202 -9.69 6.43 -16.78
C ARG A 202 -9.11 5.79 -15.52
N GLY A 203 -9.60 6.17 -14.34
CA GLY A 203 -9.09 5.77 -13.03
C GLY A 203 -8.68 6.92 -12.12
N ASP A 204 -8.09 7.97 -12.67
CA ASP A 204 -7.56 9.11 -11.90
C ASP A 204 -8.45 10.38 -12.01
N GLU A 205 -9.73 10.24 -12.40
CA GLU A 205 -10.64 11.37 -12.69
C GLU A 205 -10.88 12.29 -11.47
N ASP A 206 -10.85 11.74 -10.26
CA ASP A 206 -11.12 12.49 -9.03
C ASP A 206 -9.82 13.01 -8.35
N ALA A 207 -8.64 12.73 -8.92
CA ALA A 207 -7.34 13.10 -8.33
C ALA A 207 -6.94 14.56 -8.61
N ALA A 208 -6.02 15.12 -7.82
CA ALA A 208 -5.40 16.41 -8.10
C ALA A 208 -4.50 16.34 -9.36
N PRO A 209 -4.33 17.43 -10.13
CA PRO A 209 -3.50 17.47 -11.34
C PRO A 209 -2.07 16.94 -11.12
N PHE A 210 -1.59 16.13 -12.06
CA PHE A 210 -0.26 15.50 -11.99
C PHE A 210 0.42 15.34 -13.35
N THR A 211 1.73 15.16 -13.31
CA THR A 211 2.56 14.71 -14.46
C THR A 211 3.19 13.35 -14.16
N GLU A 212 3.54 12.60 -15.22
CA GLU A 212 4.18 11.28 -15.12
C GLU A 212 5.45 11.20 -15.98
N SER A 213 6.33 10.27 -15.64
CA SER A 213 7.53 9.98 -16.42
C SER A 213 7.28 9.09 -17.63
N ALA A 214 8.31 8.98 -18.48
CA ALA A 214 8.44 7.83 -19.35
C ALA A 214 8.47 6.51 -18.54
N PRO A 215 7.99 5.38 -19.10
CA PRO A 215 7.99 4.10 -18.42
C PRO A 215 9.37 3.61 -17.97
N THR A 216 9.53 3.29 -16.68
CA THR A 216 10.75 2.66 -16.13
C THR A 216 10.45 1.39 -15.32
N SER A 217 11.50 0.67 -14.90
CA SER A 217 11.41 -0.40 -13.90
C SER A 217 10.79 0.12 -12.58
N PRO A 218 10.05 -0.71 -11.81
CA PRO A 218 9.41 -0.29 -10.56
C PRO A 218 10.34 0.49 -9.62
N THR A 219 9.90 1.68 -9.23
CA THR A 219 10.56 2.54 -8.25
C THR A 219 10.26 2.01 -6.85
N LEU A 220 11.28 1.58 -6.11
CA LEU A 220 11.13 0.96 -4.79
C LEU A 220 11.35 1.97 -3.66
N CYS A 221 12.34 2.84 -3.81
CA CYS A 221 12.69 3.89 -2.86
C CYS A 221 13.06 5.19 -3.60
N LEU A 222 12.99 6.32 -2.89
CA LEU A 222 13.35 7.64 -3.42
C LEU A 222 13.95 8.53 -2.32
N ILE A 223 14.79 9.50 -2.73
CA ILE A 223 15.35 10.56 -1.89
C ILE A 223 15.14 11.91 -2.59
N VAL A 224 14.93 12.95 -1.80
CA VAL A 224 14.91 14.35 -2.24
C VAL A 224 16.30 14.97 -2.03
N ASP A 225 16.90 15.48 -3.10
CA ASP A 225 18.18 16.22 -3.09
C ASP A 225 17.90 17.69 -3.42
N ALA A 226 17.65 18.46 -2.37
CA ALA A 226 17.10 19.81 -2.47
C ALA A 226 18.07 20.82 -3.11
N GLY A 227 19.37 20.76 -2.78
CA GLY A 227 20.36 21.71 -3.30
C GLY A 227 20.65 21.52 -4.79
N ASN A 228 20.76 20.27 -5.25
CA ASN A 228 20.84 19.99 -6.68
C ASN A 228 19.53 20.18 -7.44
N ARG A 229 18.41 20.17 -6.72
CA ARG A 229 17.06 20.08 -7.28
C ARG A 229 16.88 18.81 -8.11
N PHE A 230 17.34 17.68 -7.56
CA PHE A 230 17.10 16.33 -8.07
C PHE A 230 16.24 15.49 -7.11
N ILE A 231 15.48 14.55 -7.66
CA ILE A 231 14.97 13.38 -6.96
C ILE A 231 15.80 12.18 -7.40
N TRP A 232 16.35 11.43 -6.46
CA TRP A 232 17.06 10.17 -6.72
C TRP A 232 16.12 8.99 -6.47
N THR A 233 16.02 8.04 -7.40
CA THR A 233 15.15 6.86 -7.28
C THR A 233 15.93 5.55 -7.40
N GLY A 234 15.67 4.62 -6.48
CA GLY A 234 16.18 3.26 -6.50
C GLY A 234 15.13 2.29 -7.05
N HIS A 235 15.53 1.45 -8.01
CA HIS A 235 14.59 0.64 -8.80
C HIS A 235 14.81 -0.87 -8.67
N LYS A 236 13.78 -1.64 -9.06
CA LYS A 236 13.79 -3.10 -9.11
C LYS A 236 14.77 -3.70 -10.14
N ASP A 237 15.22 -2.92 -11.13
CA ASP A 237 16.30 -3.30 -12.06
C ASP A 237 17.71 -3.01 -11.51
N GLY A 238 17.82 -2.64 -10.24
CA GLY A 238 19.10 -2.36 -9.58
C GLY A 238 19.79 -1.10 -10.04
N LYS A 239 19.09 -0.25 -10.79
CA LYS A 239 19.58 1.08 -11.21
C LYS A 239 19.17 2.16 -10.23
N ILE A 240 20.01 3.19 -10.13
CA ILE A 240 19.69 4.47 -9.54
C ILE A 240 19.49 5.47 -10.68
N ARG A 241 18.47 6.33 -10.61
CA ARG A 241 18.15 7.37 -11.60
C ARG A 241 17.92 8.72 -10.91
N SER A 242 18.18 9.83 -11.61
CA SER A 242 17.80 11.18 -11.19
C SER A 242 16.68 11.77 -12.05
N TRP A 243 15.86 12.60 -11.41
CA TRP A 243 14.80 13.39 -12.03
C TRP A 243 14.97 14.85 -11.59
N LYS A 244 14.96 15.80 -12.53
CA LYS A 244 15.10 17.22 -12.21
C LYS A 244 13.77 17.79 -11.71
N MET A 245 13.80 18.55 -10.61
CA MET A 245 12.60 19.18 -10.05
C MET A 245 12.07 20.30 -10.96
N ASP A 246 12.96 21.17 -11.43
CA ASP A 246 12.60 22.31 -12.29
C ASP A 246 12.54 21.92 -13.77
N ARG A 247 11.35 22.03 -14.36
CA ARG A 247 11.20 22.35 -15.78
C ARG A 247 11.79 23.73 -16.03
N GLY A 248 12.61 23.88 -17.07
CA GLY A 248 13.36 25.12 -17.32
C GLY A 248 12.43 26.25 -17.77
N GLY A 249 12.20 27.25 -16.93
CA GLY A 249 11.47 28.48 -17.27
C GLY A 249 12.20 29.44 -18.22
N GLY A 250 12.98 28.91 -19.17
CA GLY A 250 13.59 29.68 -20.25
C GLY A 250 12.67 29.67 -21.47
N GLY A 251 12.38 30.83 -22.06
CA GLY A 251 11.41 30.95 -23.15
C GLY A 251 11.76 30.09 -24.37
N GLY A 252 11.01 29.01 -24.61
CA GLY A 252 11.37 27.95 -25.55
C GLY A 252 10.21 27.30 -26.32
N GLY A 253 9.07 27.99 -26.45
CA GLY A 253 7.93 27.54 -27.27
C GLY A 253 6.97 26.55 -26.60
N ALA A 254 5.69 26.61 -26.96
CA ALA A 254 4.60 25.85 -26.35
C ALA A 254 4.55 24.35 -26.76
N SER A 255 5.70 23.75 -27.10
CA SER A 255 5.81 22.36 -27.55
C SER A 255 6.55 21.44 -26.57
N GLU A 256 7.20 21.97 -25.53
CA GLU A 256 7.84 21.14 -24.49
C GLU A 256 6.90 20.77 -23.32
N GLU A 257 5.79 21.49 -23.13
CA GLU A 257 4.90 21.24 -21.98
C GLU A 257 4.24 19.85 -22.03
N GLU A 258 3.91 19.34 -23.21
CA GLU A 258 3.32 18.00 -23.41
C GLU A 258 4.31 16.83 -23.23
N ALA A 259 5.61 17.10 -23.06
CA ALA A 259 6.60 16.04 -22.93
C ALA A 259 6.51 15.32 -21.56
N PRO A 260 6.55 13.97 -21.51
CA PRO A 260 6.69 13.21 -20.27
C PRO A 260 8.00 13.52 -19.55
N LEU A 261 8.03 13.38 -18.22
CA LEU A 261 9.27 13.52 -17.44
C LEU A 261 10.29 12.46 -17.89
N LYS A 262 11.50 12.93 -18.26
CA LYS A 262 12.64 12.08 -18.64
C LYS A 262 13.61 11.98 -17.47
N ASP A 263 14.29 10.84 -17.36
CA ASP A 263 15.43 10.68 -16.45
C ASP A 263 16.63 11.51 -16.93
N GLY A 264 17.31 12.15 -15.98
CA GLY A 264 18.45 13.02 -16.25
C GLY A 264 19.75 12.24 -16.38
N PHE A 265 20.07 11.48 -15.34
CA PHE A 265 21.28 10.67 -15.19
C PHE A 265 20.96 9.38 -14.42
N GLY A 266 21.76 8.33 -14.58
CA GLY A 266 21.57 7.07 -13.84
C GLY A 266 22.53 5.96 -14.24
N TRP A 267 22.80 5.03 -13.32
CA TRP A 267 23.79 3.95 -13.44
C TRP A 267 23.27 2.63 -12.85
N HIS A 268 23.99 1.52 -13.05
CA HIS A 268 23.66 0.23 -12.44
C HIS A 268 24.36 0.09 -11.07
N ALA A 269 23.59 0.16 -9.99
CA ALA A 269 24.12 0.15 -8.62
C ALA A 269 24.33 -1.28 -8.11
N HIS A 270 23.32 -2.14 -8.30
CA HIS A 270 23.23 -3.51 -7.77
C HIS A 270 22.70 -4.48 -8.83
N ARG A 271 23.02 -5.77 -8.71
CA ARG A 271 22.56 -6.83 -9.65
C ARG A 271 21.08 -7.24 -9.46
N GLY A 272 20.36 -6.56 -8.58
CA GLY A 272 18.96 -6.78 -8.22
C GLY A 272 18.41 -5.54 -7.51
N PRO A 273 17.23 -5.61 -6.87
CA PRO A 273 16.48 -4.42 -6.43
C PRO A 273 17.26 -3.51 -5.46
N VAL A 274 17.27 -2.20 -5.74
CA VAL A 274 17.72 -1.20 -4.76
C VAL A 274 16.64 -1.09 -3.68
N LEU A 275 16.89 -1.64 -2.49
CA LEU A 275 15.87 -1.75 -1.43
C LEU A 275 15.73 -0.46 -0.64
N SER A 276 16.85 0.18 -0.33
CA SER A 276 16.94 1.38 0.49
C SER A 276 18.09 2.27 0.01
N MET A 277 17.97 3.57 0.24
CA MET A 277 19.01 4.56 -0.08
C MET A 277 18.99 5.70 0.95
N ALA A 278 20.13 6.36 1.16
CA ALA A 278 20.26 7.63 1.87
C ALA A 278 21.34 8.51 1.24
N ILE A 279 21.29 9.83 1.47
CA ILE A 279 22.39 10.77 1.23
C ILE A 279 23.02 11.06 2.60
N SER A 280 24.35 11.07 2.68
CA SER A 280 25.07 11.34 3.94
C SER A 280 25.31 12.84 4.18
N LEU A 281 25.76 13.20 5.38
CA LEU A 281 26.22 14.56 5.71
C LEU A 281 27.37 15.07 4.82
N TYR A 282 28.03 14.19 4.06
CA TYR A 282 29.13 14.48 3.13
C TYR A 282 28.70 14.38 1.65
N GLY A 283 27.40 14.26 1.35
CA GLY A 283 26.86 14.19 -0.01
C GLY A 283 26.88 12.80 -0.65
N ASP A 284 27.63 11.85 -0.09
CA ASP A 284 27.71 10.47 -0.59
C ASP A 284 26.34 9.79 -0.66
N ILE A 285 26.07 9.08 -1.76
CA ILE A 285 24.86 8.25 -1.92
C ILE A 285 25.15 6.84 -1.41
N TRP A 286 24.44 6.44 -0.35
CA TRP A 286 24.47 5.10 0.22
C TRP A 286 23.26 4.30 -0.31
N SER A 287 23.45 3.03 -0.69
CA SER A 287 22.31 2.15 -1.02
C SER A 287 22.46 0.70 -0.58
N GLY A 288 21.34 0.13 -0.15
CA GLY A 288 21.21 -1.20 0.43
C GLY A 288 20.59 -2.21 -0.53
N PHE A 289 21.13 -3.42 -0.49
CA PHE A 289 20.73 -4.55 -1.33
C PHE A 289 20.43 -5.82 -0.50
N GLU A 290 19.95 -6.86 -1.17
CA GLU A 290 19.68 -8.18 -0.60
C GLU A 290 20.92 -8.79 0.07
N GLY A 291 20.69 -9.62 1.09
CA GLY A 291 21.73 -10.41 1.73
C GLY A 291 22.78 -9.65 2.55
N GLY A 292 22.59 -8.36 2.84
CA GLY A 292 23.47 -7.57 3.71
C GLY A 292 24.56 -6.78 2.99
N VAL A 293 24.35 -6.42 1.71
CA VAL A 293 25.29 -5.58 0.94
C VAL A 293 24.91 -4.12 1.06
N VAL A 294 25.87 -3.27 1.46
CA VAL A 294 25.80 -1.80 1.39
C VAL A 294 26.89 -1.32 0.44
N LYS A 295 26.53 -0.41 -0.47
CA LYS A 295 27.47 0.29 -1.33
C LYS A 295 27.34 1.80 -1.15
N VAL A 296 28.46 2.51 -1.29
CA VAL A 296 28.54 3.97 -1.19
C VAL A 296 29.16 4.54 -2.45
N TRP A 297 28.54 5.57 -3.02
CA TRP A 297 29.07 6.34 -4.14
C TRP A 297 29.61 7.68 -3.62
N PRO A 298 30.93 7.91 -3.68
CA PRO A 298 31.53 9.18 -3.28
C PRO A 298 30.96 10.35 -4.07
N TRP A 299 30.66 11.45 -3.38
CA TRP A 299 30.09 12.64 -4.01
C TRP A 299 30.95 13.15 -5.19
N GLU A 300 32.28 13.18 -5.04
CA GLU A 300 33.21 13.73 -6.05
C GLU A 300 33.18 12.97 -7.38
N ALA A 301 32.71 11.71 -7.38
CA ALA A 301 32.50 10.94 -8.60
C ALA A 301 31.16 11.28 -9.27
N ILE A 302 30.13 11.57 -8.48
CA ILE A 302 28.82 12.01 -8.96
C ILE A 302 28.93 13.43 -9.54
N GLU A 303 29.62 14.35 -8.87
CA GLU A 303 29.87 15.72 -9.33
C GLU A 303 30.49 15.76 -10.73
N LYS A 304 31.63 15.05 -10.89
CA LYS A 304 32.34 14.91 -12.17
C LYS A 304 31.48 14.28 -13.27
N SER A 305 30.48 13.48 -12.90
CA SER A 305 29.54 12.86 -13.86
C SER A 305 28.42 13.82 -14.28
N LEU A 306 28.00 14.73 -13.39
CA LEU A 306 26.96 15.73 -13.66
C LEU A 306 27.49 16.95 -14.44
N SER A 307 28.81 17.19 -14.42
CA SER A 307 29.46 18.22 -15.23
C SER A 307 29.70 17.84 -16.70
N LEU A 308 29.53 16.56 -17.07
CA LEU A 308 29.72 16.06 -18.44
C LEU A 308 28.50 16.34 -19.33
N THR A 309 28.70 16.43 -20.65
CA THR A 309 27.60 16.85 -21.55
C THR A 309 26.54 15.77 -21.76
N THR A 310 25.43 16.14 -22.40
CA THR A 310 24.33 15.22 -22.76
C THR A 310 24.77 14.06 -23.65
N GLU A 311 25.83 14.24 -24.42
CA GLU A 311 26.42 13.27 -25.34
C GLU A 311 27.35 12.30 -24.61
N GLU A 312 27.97 12.77 -23.52
CA GLU A 312 28.95 12.03 -22.72
C GLU A 312 28.32 11.18 -21.60
N ARG A 313 26.99 11.24 -21.42
CA ARG A 313 26.22 10.56 -20.37
C ARG A 313 26.56 9.07 -20.17
N HIS A 314 26.97 8.36 -21.22
CA HIS A 314 27.39 6.96 -21.09
C HIS A 314 28.74 6.83 -20.34
N MET A 315 29.69 7.72 -20.60
CA MET A 315 30.96 7.79 -19.86
C MET A 315 30.71 8.22 -18.42
N ALA A 316 29.87 9.23 -18.21
CA ALA A 316 29.43 9.68 -16.89
C ALA A 316 28.86 8.51 -16.05
N SER A 317 27.97 7.70 -16.64
CA SER A 317 27.38 6.53 -15.98
C SER A 317 28.42 5.45 -15.65
N LEU A 318 29.39 5.22 -16.53
CA LEU A 318 30.46 4.23 -16.30
C LEU A 318 31.48 4.67 -15.24
N LEU A 319 31.70 5.98 -15.08
CA LEU A 319 32.55 6.52 -14.02
C LEU A 319 31.89 6.30 -12.65
N VAL A 320 30.61 6.66 -12.50
CA VAL A 320 29.87 6.44 -11.24
C VAL A 320 29.65 4.95 -10.95
N GLU A 321 29.36 4.13 -11.97
CA GLU A 321 29.23 2.67 -11.79
C GLU A 321 30.52 1.99 -11.28
N ARG A 322 31.69 2.64 -11.45
CA ARG A 322 33.00 2.12 -11.01
C ARG A 322 33.54 2.77 -9.73
N SER A 323 32.95 3.89 -9.26
CA SER A 323 33.46 4.64 -8.12
C SER A 323 33.02 4.12 -6.74
N TYR A 324 32.16 3.08 -6.70
CA TYR A 324 31.55 2.64 -5.44
C TYR A 324 32.55 1.98 -4.48
N VAL A 325 32.35 2.24 -3.20
CA VAL A 325 32.97 1.49 -2.09
C VAL A 325 32.01 0.36 -1.70
N ASP A 326 32.50 -0.89 -1.68
CA ASP A 326 31.77 -2.05 -1.16
C ASP A 326 32.13 -2.25 0.32
N LEU A 327 31.27 -1.77 1.22
CA LEU A 327 31.55 -1.80 2.65
C LEU A 327 31.60 -3.23 3.21
N ARG A 328 30.88 -4.17 2.57
CA ARG A 328 30.89 -5.58 3.00
C ARG A 328 32.26 -6.19 2.76
N SER A 329 32.92 -5.83 1.66
CA SER A 329 34.26 -6.31 1.36
C SER A 329 35.28 -5.89 2.43
N GLN A 330 35.17 -4.67 2.95
CA GLN A 330 36.05 -4.12 3.98
C GLN A 330 35.88 -4.83 5.34
N VAL A 331 34.64 -5.20 5.70
CA VAL A 331 34.33 -5.92 6.96
C VAL A 331 34.18 -7.45 6.76
N THR A 332 34.91 -8.04 5.80
CA THR A 332 34.98 -9.50 5.62
C THR A 332 36.41 -10.00 5.79
N PHE A 333 36.79 -10.36 7.02
CA PHE A 333 38.13 -10.86 7.36
C PHE A 333 38.17 -12.38 7.40
N ASN A 334 39.14 -13.01 6.73
CA ASN A 334 39.28 -14.47 6.60
C ASN A 334 38.00 -15.22 6.15
N GLY A 335 37.10 -14.54 5.42
CA GLY A 335 35.82 -15.08 4.96
C GLY A 335 34.67 -15.02 5.99
N VAL A 336 34.91 -14.49 7.19
CA VAL A 336 33.87 -14.15 8.17
C VAL A 336 33.53 -12.67 8.02
N CYS A 337 32.23 -12.37 7.95
CA CYS A 337 31.73 -10.99 7.86
C CYS A 337 30.97 -10.65 9.15
N ASN A 338 31.29 -9.51 9.77
CA ASN A 338 30.67 -9.07 11.03
C ASN A 338 29.28 -8.46 10.84
N ILE A 339 28.77 -8.42 9.60
CA ILE A 339 27.48 -7.84 9.22
C ILE A 339 26.51 -8.97 8.88
N SER A 340 25.29 -8.88 9.41
CA SER A 340 24.22 -9.85 9.15
C SER A 340 24.01 -10.12 7.65
N GLY A 341 23.80 -11.38 7.30
CA GLY A 341 23.43 -11.83 5.95
C GLY A 341 21.98 -11.52 5.56
N SER A 342 21.26 -10.68 6.30
CA SER A 342 19.90 -10.22 5.97
C SER A 342 19.90 -8.98 5.08
N ASP A 343 18.91 -8.87 4.20
CA ASP A 343 18.67 -7.69 3.36
C ASP A 343 18.72 -6.36 4.13
N VAL A 344 19.32 -5.33 3.52
CA VAL A 344 19.36 -3.97 4.07
C VAL A 344 18.05 -3.26 3.73
N LYS A 345 17.05 -3.39 4.60
CA LYS A 345 15.70 -2.83 4.40
C LYS A 345 15.65 -1.33 4.59
N TYR A 346 16.51 -0.76 5.43
CA TYR A 346 16.57 0.68 5.70
C TYR A 346 18.01 1.17 5.76
N ILE A 347 18.23 2.39 5.27
CA ILE A 347 19.43 3.20 5.54
C ILE A 347 18.94 4.58 6.00
N LEU A 348 19.59 5.15 7.00
CA LEU A 348 19.28 6.45 7.61
C LEU A 348 20.57 7.20 7.90
N SER A 349 20.70 8.47 7.49
CA SER A 349 21.83 9.32 7.88
C SER A 349 21.54 10.01 9.21
N ASP A 350 22.45 9.87 10.16
CA ASP A 350 22.54 10.68 11.37
C ASP A 350 23.37 11.94 11.05
N ASN A 351 22.70 12.94 10.50
CA ASN A 351 23.28 14.26 10.21
C ASN A 351 23.62 15.05 11.50
N CYS A 352 23.15 14.62 12.68
CA CYS A 352 23.57 15.23 13.94
C CYS A 352 25.02 14.84 14.27
N ARG A 353 25.43 13.59 13.99
CA ARG A 353 26.72 13.02 14.46
C ARG A 353 27.66 12.54 13.35
N GLY A 354 27.33 12.76 12.08
CA GLY A 354 28.16 12.32 10.96
C GLY A 354 28.22 10.80 10.79
N LYS A 355 27.10 10.09 11.04
CA LYS A 355 27.03 8.62 10.96
C LYS A 355 25.96 8.15 9.98
N VAL A 356 26.05 6.90 9.54
CA VAL A 356 24.99 6.23 8.79
C VAL A 356 24.56 4.95 9.51
N TRP A 357 23.25 4.74 9.62
CA TRP A 357 22.64 3.52 10.14
C TRP A 357 22.16 2.67 8.97
N SER A 358 22.46 1.37 8.98
CA SER A 358 21.88 0.38 8.06
C SER A 358 21.18 -0.71 8.86
N ALA A 359 19.91 -0.99 8.56
CA ALA A 359 19.06 -1.89 9.34
C ALA A 359 18.48 -3.04 8.49
N GLY A 360 18.56 -4.24 9.05
CA GLY A 360 17.73 -5.38 8.67
C GLY A 360 16.53 -5.54 9.59
N HIS A 361 15.89 -6.70 9.58
CA HIS A 361 14.72 -6.98 10.42
C HIS A 361 15.05 -7.22 11.92
N LEU A 362 16.25 -7.68 12.26
CA LEU A 362 16.63 -8.05 13.64
C LEU A 362 17.96 -7.45 14.11
N SER A 363 18.67 -6.74 13.23
CA SER A 363 20.05 -6.26 13.45
C SER A 363 20.27 -4.89 12.81
N PHE A 364 21.05 -4.05 13.51
CA PHE A 364 21.50 -2.74 13.08
C PHE A 364 23.03 -2.73 12.96
N ALA A 365 23.54 -2.04 11.94
CA ALA A 365 24.95 -1.70 11.80
C ALA A 365 25.11 -0.18 11.70
N LEU A 366 26.04 0.36 12.48
CA LEU A 366 26.33 1.79 12.60
C LEU A 366 27.69 2.08 11.98
N TRP A 367 27.72 3.03 11.05
CA TRP A 367 28.87 3.38 10.23
C TRP A 367 29.26 4.84 10.44
N ASP A 368 30.55 5.13 10.27
CA ASP A 368 31.01 6.51 10.08
C ASP A 368 30.63 7.00 8.67
N ALA A 369 30.07 8.20 8.54
CA ALA A 369 29.64 8.71 7.23
C ALA A 369 30.79 9.18 6.33
N ARG A 370 31.97 9.44 6.91
CA ARG A 370 33.15 10.05 6.29
C ARG A 370 34.18 8.99 5.94
N THR A 371 34.67 8.25 6.94
CA THR A 371 35.67 7.17 6.79
C THR A 371 35.07 5.91 6.18
N LYS A 372 33.74 5.75 6.28
CA LYS A 372 32.95 4.54 5.91
C LYS A 372 33.25 3.30 6.76
N GLU A 373 33.95 3.46 7.89
CA GLU A 373 34.26 2.35 8.79
C GLU A 373 33.02 1.91 9.61
N LEU A 374 33.01 0.63 9.99
CA LEU A 374 31.95 0.05 10.81
C LEU A 374 32.24 0.28 12.30
N LEU A 375 31.39 1.08 12.95
CA LEU A 375 31.55 1.48 14.35
C LEU A 375 30.93 0.48 15.34
N LYS A 376 29.78 -0.13 14.99
CA LYS A 376 29.03 -1.03 15.89
C LYS A 376 28.06 -1.93 15.11
N VAL A 377 27.84 -3.15 15.58
CA VAL A 377 26.71 -4.02 15.16
C VAL A 377 25.97 -4.51 16.38
N PHE A 378 24.64 -4.44 16.37
CA PHE A 378 23.80 -4.79 17.53
C PHE A 378 22.40 -5.26 17.11
N ASN A 379 21.75 -6.04 17.97
CA ASN A 379 20.42 -6.58 17.73
C ASN A 379 19.29 -5.62 18.17
N ILE A 380 18.03 -6.03 17.96
CA ILE A 380 16.82 -5.29 18.39
C ILE A 380 16.70 -5.06 19.91
N ASP A 381 17.48 -5.74 20.75
CA ASP A 381 17.55 -5.49 22.19
C ASP A 381 18.79 -4.66 22.60
N GLY A 382 19.53 -4.10 21.63
CA GLY A 382 20.69 -3.24 21.85
C GLY A 382 21.98 -3.98 22.22
N GLN A 383 21.96 -5.31 22.21
CA GLN A 383 23.12 -6.15 22.54
C GLN A 383 24.07 -6.20 21.34
N ILE A 384 25.37 -6.05 21.58
CA ILE A 384 26.42 -6.02 20.55
C ILE A 384 26.64 -7.45 20.00
N GLU A 385 26.59 -7.62 18.67
CA GLU A 385 26.72 -8.93 18.01
C GLU A 385 28.17 -9.39 17.85
N ASN A 386 28.93 -9.46 18.95
CA ASN A 386 30.29 -10.02 18.95
C ASN A 386 30.24 -11.55 18.71
N ARG A 387 30.63 -12.01 17.51
CA ARG A 387 30.68 -13.44 17.14
C ARG A 387 32.03 -13.91 16.60
N VAL A 388 33.11 -13.61 17.33
CA VAL A 388 34.34 -14.42 17.29
C VAL A 388 34.88 -14.58 18.71
N ASP A 389 34.92 -15.80 19.22
CA ASP A 389 35.51 -16.13 20.52
C ASP A 389 36.97 -16.56 20.33
N MET A 390 37.86 -15.56 20.20
CA MET A 390 39.29 -15.74 19.90
C MET A 390 40.12 -15.69 21.20
N THR A 391 39.93 -16.67 22.08
CA THR A 391 40.61 -16.68 23.41
C THR A 391 41.02 -18.07 23.92
N LEU A 392 41.11 -19.08 23.03
CA LEU A 392 41.60 -20.44 23.37
C LEU A 392 42.65 -20.95 22.37
N LEU A 393 43.79 -20.25 22.27
CA LEU A 393 44.94 -20.75 21.51
C LEU A 393 46.30 -20.28 22.05
N GLU A 394 46.46 -20.14 23.38
CA GLU A 394 47.79 -19.92 23.99
C GLU A 394 47.89 -20.28 25.49
N ALA A 395 47.43 -21.46 25.94
CA ALA A 395 47.76 -22.02 27.27
C ALA A 395 47.39 -23.51 27.48
N SER A 396 48.27 -24.45 27.11
CA SER A 396 48.45 -25.74 27.82
C SER A 396 49.56 -26.58 27.16
N GLY A 397 50.73 -26.65 27.78
CA GLY A 397 51.73 -27.68 27.49
C GLY A 397 51.75 -28.76 28.59
N GLU A 398 52.49 -29.83 28.30
CA GLU A 398 53.01 -30.84 29.23
C GLU A 398 52.11 -32.01 29.70
N GLU A 399 52.79 -33.14 29.95
CA GLU A 399 52.40 -34.41 30.60
C GLU A 399 51.24 -35.28 30.04
N GLU A 400 51.52 -35.88 28.88
CA GLU A 400 51.84 -37.32 28.69
C GLU A 400 51.20 -38.41 29.61
N VAL A 401 50.83 -39.58 29.04
CA VAL A 401 51.31 -40.96 29.41
C VAL A 401 50.38 -42.11 28.92
N LYS A 402 50.97 -43.11 28.24
CA LYS A 402 50.45 -44.46 27.86
C LYS A 402 49.32 -44.53 26.79
N THR A 403 49.28 -45.51 25.86
CA THR A 403 50.17 -46.69 25.63
C THR A 403 50.21 -47.18 24.17
N LYS A 404 51.43 -47.46 23.67
CA LYS A 404 51.87 -48.59 22.81
C LYS A 404 51.29 -48.85 21.38
N PHE A 405 52.22 -48.80 20.42
CA PHE A 405 52.54 -49.75 19.30
C PHE A 405 51.44 -50.45 18.46
N ALA A 406 51.65 -50.86 17.20
CA ALA A 406 52.46 -50.42 16.04
C ALA A 406 52.43 -51.52 14.94
N SER A 407 52.40 -51.16 13.64
CA SER A 407 53.07 -51.90 12.54
C SER A 407 52.92 -51.16 11.18
N VAL A 408 53.69 -51.56 10.16
CA VAL A 408 53.84 -50.86 8.87
C VAL A 408 53.76 -51.82 7.68
N SER A 409 52.98 -51.48 6.64
CA SER A 409 53.27 -51.91 5.26
C SER A 409 52.62 -51.04 4.15
N LYS A 410 53.50 -50.39 3.36
CA LYS A 410 53.59 -50.36 1.88
C LYS A 410 52.53 -51.16 1.07
N LYS A 411 52.14 -50.83 -0.17
CA LYS A 411 52.36 -49.70 -1.14
C LYS A 411 51.54 -50.08 -2.42
N GLU A 412 50.81 -49.21 -3.12
CA GLU A 412 51.17 -48.61 -4.44
C GLU A 412 50.00 -47.75 -5.05
N LYS A 413 50.23 -47.16 -6.23
CA LYS A 413 49.42 -46.13 -6.96
C LYS A 413 48.88 -46.71 -8.31
N PRO A 414 48.02 -46.05 -9.13
CA PRO A 414 47.68 -44.61 -9.17
C PRO A 414 46.19 -44.20 -9.40
N GLN A 415 45.95 -42.87 -9.33
CA GLN A 415 44.89 -42.03 -9.96
C GLN A 415 43.42 -42.52 -10.03
N GLY A 416 42.49 -41.76 -9.41
CA GLY A 416 41.05 -41.89 -9.66
C GLY A 416 40.09 -40.95 -8.89
N PHE A 417 39.74 -39.82 -9.50
CA PHE A 417 38.40 -39.19 -9.47
C PHE A 417 37.64 -38.80 -8.16
N PHE A 418 38.20 -38.86 -6.94
CA PHE A 418 37.40 -38.55 -5.71
C PHE A 418 37.73 -37.28 -4.89
N GLN A 419 38.56 -36.36 -5.39
CA GLN A 419 38.91 -35.10 -4.70
C GLN A 419 38.03 -33.89 -5.09
N ARG A 420 36.73 -34.08 -5.39
CA ARG A 420 35.77 -32.99 -5.65
C ARG A 420 34.50 -33.00 -4.77
N SER A 421 34.19 -34.08 -4.07
CA SER A 421 32.95 -34.22 -3.29
C SER A 421 32.97 -33.51 -1.93
N ARG A 422 34.11 -33.45 -1.24
CA ARG A 422 34.20 -32.90 0.13
C ARG A 422 33.93 -31.38 0.20
N ASN A 423 34.29 -30.61 -0.82
CA ASN A 423 34.07 -29.16 -0.84
C ASN A 423 32.61 -28.79 -1.15
N ALA A 424 31.86 -29.65 -1.87
CA ALA A 424 30.44 -29.43 -2.13
C ALA A 424 29.57 -29.66 -0.88
N LEU A 425 29.93 -30.65 -0.04
CA LEU A 425 29.13 -31.05 1.11
C LEU A 425 29.13 -29.99 2.24
N MET A 426 30.24 -29.29 2.44
CA MET A 426 30.35 -28.18 3.40
C MET A 426 29.40 -27.02 3.07
N GLY A 427 29.30 -26.63 1.79
CA GLY A 427 28.39 -25.56 1.35
C GLY A 427 26.91 -25.90 1.54
N ALA A 428 26.53 -27.17 1.40
CA ALA A 428 25.17 -27.62 1.64
C ALA A 428 24.78 -27.57 3.13
N ALA A 429 25.66 -28.02 4.03
CA ALA A 429 25.41 -27.98 5.49
C ALA A 429 25.31 -26.54 6.04
N ASP A 430 25.99 -25.60 5.41
CA ASP A 430 25.93 -24.17 5.74
C ASP A 430 24.67 -23.50 5.15
N ALA A 431 24.25 -23.87 3.94
CA ALA A 431 22.94 -23.48 3.40
C ALA A 431 21.76 -24.01 4.24
N VAL A 432 21.82 -25.26 4.70
CA VAL A 432 20.82 -25.83 5.61
C VAL A 432 20.80 -25.11 6.97
N ARG A 433 21.96 -24.68 7.50
CA ARG A 433 22.00 -23.83 8.71
C ARG A 433 21.37 -22.45 8.49
N ARG A 434 21.57 -21.81 7.33
CA ARG A 434 20.86 -20.57 6.94
C ARG A 434 19.34 -20.75 6.81
N VAL A 435 18.86 -21.93 6.41
CA VAL A 435 17.42 -22.23 6.35
C VAL A 435 16.86 -22.56 7.75
N ALA A 436 17.58 -23.33 8.56
CA ALA A 436 17.18 -23.64 9.94
C ALA A 436 17.12 -22.38 10.82
N ALA A 437 18.03 -21.42 10.63
CA ALA A 437 17.98 -20.12 11.30
C ALA A 437 16.75 -19.26 10.92
N LYS A 438 16.10 -19.54 9.77
CA LYS A 438 14.80 -18.96 9.39
C LYS A 438 13.59 -19.74 9.93
N GLY A 439 13.80 -20.81 10.70
CA GLY A 439 12.75 -21.67 11.25
C GLY A 439 12.52 -21.55 12.76
N ALA A 440 13.20 -20.62 13.45
CA ALA A 440 13.01 -20.37 14.87
C ALA A 440 11.79 -19.45 15.11
N PHE A 441 10.61 -20.04 15.25
CA PHE A 441 9.33 -19.34 15.48
C PHE A 441 9.22 -18.73 16.89
N GLY A 442 10.08 -17.75 17.21
CA GLY A 442 10.07 -16.98 18.45
C GLY A 442 9.89 -15.47 18.24
N ASP A 443 10.80 -14.85 17.48
CA ASP A 443 11.04 -13.40 17.55
C ASP A 443 10.40 -12.53 16.45
N ASP A 444 9.69 -13.16 15.50
CA ASP A 444 9.12 -12.51 14.29
C ASP A 444 8.21 -11.29 14.62
N TYR A 445 7.61 -11.28 15.81
CA TYR A 445 6.74 -10.21 16.30
C TYR A 445 7.47 -8.90 16.63
N ARG A 446 8.76 -8.94 16.99
CA ARG A 446 9.54 -7.73 17.37
C ARG A 446 10.38 -7.15 16.23
N ARG A 447 10.36 -7.76 15.05
CA ARG A 447 11.20 -7.33 13.92
C ARG A 447 10.96 -5.87 13.54
N THR A 448 12.03 -5.19 13.16
CA THR A 448 12.01 -3.79 12.69
C THR A 448 11.33 -3.70 11.32
N GLU A 449 10.38 -2.77 11.22
CA GLU A 449 9.56 -2.46 10.04
C GLU A 449 9.62 -0.96 9.65
N ALA A 450 10.16 -0.09 10.50
CA ALA A 450 10.44 1.32 10.19
C ALA A 450 11.58 1.89 11.08
N ILE A 451 12.28 2.92 10.60
CA ILE A 451 13.28 3.70 11.34
C ILE A 451 13.28 5.19 10.90
N VAL A 452 13.56 6.12 11.81
CA VAL A 452 13.72 7.57 11.54
C VAL A 452 14.63 8.24 12.58
N MET A 453 15.17 9.43 12.28
CA MET A 453 15.83 10.32 13.24
C MET A 453 14.91 11.50 13.58
N SER A 454 14.86 11.91 14.84
CA SER A 454 14.17 13.12 15.31
C SER A 454 15.11 14.33 15.47
N MET A 455 14.55 15.54 15.53
CA MET A 455 15.32 16.81 15.49
C MET A 455 16.19 17.08 16.73
N ASP A 456 16.02 16.31 17.80
CA ASP A 456 16.90 16.23 18.97
C ASP A 456 18.09 15.26 18.77
N GLY A 457 18.16 14.61 17.61
CA GLY A 457 19.16 13.61 17.27
C GLY A 457 18.87 12.21 17.81
N MET A 458 17.71 11.93 18.41
CA MET A 458 17.34 10.56 18.81
C MET A 458 16.92 9.73 17.58
N ILE A 459 17.11 8.42 17.65
CA ILE A 459 16.70 7.48 16.60
C ILE A 459 15.47 6.71 17.09
N TRP A 460 14.48 6.54 16.23
CA TRP A 460 13.22 5.86 16.55
C TRP A 460 13.00 4.69 15.59
N THR A 461 12.63 3.52 16.13
CA THR A 461 12.29 2.33 15.34
C THR A 461 10.89 1.84 15.68
N GLY A 462 10.21 1.26 14.68
CA GLY A 462 8.89 0.67 14.82
C GLY A 462 8.90 -0.82 14.46
N CYS A 463 8.18 -1.62 15.25
CA CYS A 463 8.16 -3.08 15.16
C CYS A 463 6.85 -3.65 14.60
N ALA A 464 6.88 -4.92 14.17
CA ALA A 464 5.74 -5.65 13.63
C ALA A 464 4.56 -5.87 14.61
N ASN A 465 4.79 -5.78 15.92
CA ASN A 465 3.77 -5.82 16.98
C ASN A 465 3.26 -4.43 17.40
N GLY A 466 3.65 -3.36 16.71
CA GLY A 466 3.28 -1.98 17.03
C GLY A 466 4.11 -1.32 18.12
N LEU A 467 5.15 -2.00 18.66
CA LEU A 467 6.10 -1.40 19.60
C LEU A 467 6.91 -0.29 18.90
N LEU A 468 7.10 0.81 19.61
CA LEU A 468 8.01 1.90 19.29
C LEU A 468 9.21 1.85 20.26
N VAL A 469 10.41 2.04 19.74
CA VAL A 469 11.65 2.06 20.55
C VAL A 469 12.48 3.29 20.20
N GLN A 470 12.90 4.02 21.23
CA GLN A 470 13.79 5.18 21.14
C GLN A 470 15.23 4.76 21.46
N TRP A 471 16.20 5.29 20.71
CA TRP A 471 17.62 4.96 20.79
C TRP A 471 18.49 6.22 20.77
N ASP A 472 19.69 6.13 21.35
CA ASP A 472 20.74 7.14 21.17
C ASP A 472 21.50 6.96 19.83
N GLY A 473 22.27 7.97 19.44
CA GLY A 473 23.13 7.95 18.25
C GLY A 473 24.36 7.03 18.31
N ASN A 474 24.46 6.19 19.35
CA ASN A 474 25.47 5.16 19.55
C ASN A 474 24.85 3.74 19.60
N GLY A 475 23.55 3.60 19.33
CA GLY A 475 22.84 2.32 19.37
C GLY A 475 22.58 1.79 20.78
N GLY A 476 22.48 2.67 21.78
CA GLY A 476 21.92 2.36 23.10
C GLY A 476 20.40 2.53 23.08
N ARG A 477 19.66 1.58 23.64
CA ARG A 477 18.19 1.63 23.75
C ARG A 477 17.79 2.46 24.96
N ILE A 478 16.90 3.44 24.78
CA ILE A 478 16.52 4.43 25.79
C ILE A 478 15.16 4.07 26.42
N GLN A 479 14.11 4.03 25.61
CA GLN A 479 12.71 3.88 26.06
C GLN A 479 11.88 3.11 25.04
N ASP A 480 10.83 2.46 25.54
CA ASP A 480 9.87 1.65 24.79
C ASP A 480 8.46 2.23 24.96
N PHE A 481 7.66 2.31 23.89
CA PHE A 481 6.29 2.79 23.92
C PHE A 481 5.37 1.86 23.12
N HIS A 482 4.19 1.53 23.64
CA HIS A 482 3.24 0.63 22.96
C HIS A 482 1.82 1.19 23.01
N TYR A 483 1.45 1.95 21.96
CA TYR A 483 0.16 2.65 21.85
C TYR A 483 -0.83 1.99 20.87
N HIS A 484 -0.41 0.96 20.14
CA HIS A 484 -1.20 0.30 19.10
C HIS A 484 -0.65 -1.11 18.82
N SER A 485 -1.50 -2.06 18.43
CA SER A 485 -1.14 -3.49 18.33
C SER A 485 -0.71 -3.97 16.94
N SER A 486 -1.11 -3.29 15.86
CA SER A 486 -0.64 -3.62 14.50
C SER A 486 0.74 -3.03 14.23
N ALA A 487 1.49 -3.66 13.32
CA ALA A 487 2.81 -3.23 12.87
C ALA A 487 2.90 -1.72 12.55
N VAL A 488 3.97 -1.08 13.02
CA VAL A 488 4.42 0.21 12.48
C VAL A 488 4.95 -0.04 11.06
N GLN A 489 4.66 0.85 10.12
CA GLN A 489 5.05 0.70 8.71
C GLN A 489 5.87 1.89 8.20
N CYS A 490 5.63 3.09 8.73
CA CYS A 490 6.45 4.25 8.40
C CYS A 490 6.40 5.32 9.50
N PHE A 491 7.38 6.22 9.46
CA PHE A 491 7.42 7.44 10.25
C PHE A 491 7.48 8.67 9.35
N CYS A 492 7.14 9.83 9.91
CA CYS A 492 7.57 11.14 9.44
C CYS A 492 7.92 12.00 10.66
N VAL A 493 8.87 12.93 10.53
CA VAL A 493 9.18 13.90 11.59
C VAL A 493 9.05 15.29 11.01
N PHE A 494 8.40 16.18 11.76
CA PHE A 494 8.41 17.61 11.49
C PHE A 494 8.55 18.37 12.80
N GLY A 495 9.61 19.16 12.90
CA GLY A 495 9.91 19.92 14.10
C GLY A 495 10.00 19.04 15.35
N SER A 496 9.18 19.33 16.37
CA SER A 496 9.09 18.50 17.58
C SER A 496 7.97 17.45 17.57
N SER A 497 7.43 17.09 16.39
CA SER A 497 6.35 16.11 16.24
C SER A 497 6.77 14.89 15.41
N ILE A 498 6.49 13.70 15.94
CA ILE A 498 6.77 12.40 15.31
C ILE A 498 5.44 11.77 14.89
N TRP A 499 5.27 11.57 13.59
CA TRP A 499 4.10 10.96 12.97
C TRP A 499 4.37 9.48 12.69
N VAL A 500 3.45 8.61 13.09
CA VAL A 500 3.57 7.15 13.00
C VAL A 500 2.43 6.57 12.17
N GLY A 501 2.76 5.84 11.10
CA GLY A 501 1.80 5.18 10.21
C GLY A 501 1.77 3.68 10.47
N TYR A 502 0.58 3.14 10.72
CA TYR A 502 0.38 1.74 11.09
C TYR A 502 -0.23 0.90 9.96
N ALA A 503 -0.03 -0.42 10.06
CA ALA A 503 -0.63 -1.42 9.18
C ALA A 503 -2.18 -1.47 9.27
N SER A 504 -2.78 -0.91 10.33
CA SER A 504 -4.24 -0.76 10.45
C SER A 504 -4.82 0.40 9.63
N GLY A 505 -3.99 1.22 8.97
CA GLY A 505 -4.43 2.50 8.39
C GLY A 505 -4.55 3.64 9.40
N THR A 506 -4.16 3.41 10.65
CA THR A 506 -4.13 4.43 11.72
C THR A 506 -2.88 5.31 11.62
N ILE A 507 -3.04 6.58 11.96
CA ILE A 507 -1.98 7.56 12.22
C ILE A 507 -1.96 7.87 13.72
N GLN A 508 -0.78 7.99 14.31
CA GLN A 508 -0.58 8.63 15.61
C GLN A 508 0.46 9.74 15.49
N VAL A 509 0.32 10.78 16.31
CA VAL A 509 1.27 11.89 16.44
C VAL A 509 1.77 11.94 17.87
N LEU A 510 3.08 11.99 18.06
CA LEU A 510 3.76 12.03 19.34
C LEU A 510 4.70 13.25 19.41
N ASP A 511 5.08 13.66 20.61
CA ASP A 511 6.22 14.55 20.80
C ASP A 511 7.56 13.79 20.90
N LEU A 512 8.67 14.54 20.98
CA LEU A 512 10.03 14.01 21.14
C LEU A 512 10.23 13.26 22.47
N GLU A 513 9.39 13.60 23.45
CA GLU A 513 9.32 12.96 24.75
C GLU A 513 8.46 11.68 24.74
N GLY A 514 7.96 11.26 23.56
CA GLY A 514 7.24 10.00 23.34
C GLY A 514 5.79 9.98 23.82
N ARG A 515 5.21 11.14 24.15
CA ARG A 515 3.81 11.26 24.60
C ARG A 515 2.88 11.37 23.39
N LEU A 516 1.77 10.64 23.42
CA LEU A 516 0.76 10.67 22.36
C LEU A 516 -0.01 12.01 22.39
N LEU A 517 0.13 12.80 21.32
CA LEU A 517 -0.60 14.06 21.09
C LEU A 517 -1.98 13.82 20.46
N GLY A 518 -2.12 12.74 19.68
CA GLY A 518 -3.40 12.30 19.12
C GLY A 518 -3.24 11.17 18.11
N GLY A 519 -4.36 10.62 17.64
CA GLY A 519 -4.37 9.59 16.60
C GLY A 519 -5.75 9.32 16.02
N TRP A 520 -5.80 8.84 14.78
CA TRP A 520 -7.03 8.63 14.02
C TRP A 520 -6.83 7.62 12.87
N VAL A 521 -7.92 7.03 12.37
CA VAL A 521 -7.89 6.20 11.17
C VAL A 521 -7.73 7.10 9.93
N GLY A 522 -6.52 7.10 9.34
CA GLY A 522 -6.18 7.92 8.19
C GLY A 522 -6.61 7.30 6.85
N HIS A 523 -6.49 5.98 6.73
CA HIS A 523 -6.77 5.21 5.51
C HIS A 523 -7.49 3.89 5.85
N SER A 524 -8.14 3.23 4.88
CA SER A 524 -8.76 1.90 5.08
C SER A 524 -7.79 0.75 4.80
N GLY A 525 -6.49 0.94 5.05
CA GLY A 525 -5.44 -0.04 4.80
C GLY A 525 -4.05 0.49 5.19
N PRO A 526 -3.03 -0.40 5.28
CA PRO A 526 -1.68 -0.08 5.74
C PRO A 526 -1.06 1.20 5.17
N ILE A 527 -0.58 2.10 6.03
CA ILE A 527 0.14 3.32 5.63
C ILE A 527 1.61 2.98 5.37
N ILE A 528 2.02 2.91 4.10
CA ILE A 528 3.34 2.42 3.69
C ILE A 528 4.42 3.51 3.66
N LYS A 529 4.05 4.79 3.53
CA LYS A 529 5.00 5.91 3.55
C LYS A 529 4.33 7.22 3.94
N MET A 530 5.09 8.12 4.56
CA MET A 530 4.71 9.51 4.82
C MET A 530 5.84 10.46 4.41
N ALA A 531 5.48 11.70 4.04
CA ALA A 531 6.41 12.78 3.67
C ALA A 531 5.82 14.15 4.02
N VAL A 532 6.64 15.14 4.37
CA VAL A 532 6.21 16.50 4.76
C VAL A 532 6.51 17.50 3.65
N GLY A 533 5.53 18.33 3.29
CA GLY A 533 5.72 19.43 2.33
C GLY A 533 4.44 20.28 2.17
N GLY A 534 4.58 21.51 1.67
CA GLY A 534 3.43 22.36 1.30
C GLY A 534 2.45 22.70 2.43
N GLY A 535 2.88 22.63 3.69
CA GLY A 535 2.00 22.82 4.87
C GLY A 535 1.32 21.54 5.39
N TYR A 536 1.63 20.37 4.81
CA TYR A 536 1.00 19.09 5.13
C TYR A 536 2.00 17.96 5.45
N VAL A 537 1.53 16.98 6.23
CA VAL A 537 2.05 15.61 6.17
C VAL A 537 1.23 14.83 5.15
N PHE A 538 1.85 14.43 4.04
CA PHE A 538 1.25 13.50 3.09
C PHE A 538 1.46 12.06 3.55
N SER A 539 0.43 11.24 3.39
CA SER A 539 0.39 9.84 3.76
C SER A 539 -0.07 8.99 2.58
N LEU A 540 0.69 7.94 2.27
CA LEU A 540 0.41 6.97 1.22
C LEU A 540 0.03 5.63 1.84
N ALA A 541 -1.12 5.10 1.47
CA ALA A 541 -1.55 3.74 1.81
C ALA A 541 -1.17 2.71 0.75
N ASN A 542 -1.10 1.43 1.14
CA ASN A 542 -0.84 0.29 0.25
C ASN A 542 -1.83 0.19 -0.92
N HIS A 543 -3.03 0.74 -0.74
CA HIS A 543 -4.08 0.85 -1.73
C HIS A 543 -3.95 2.11 -2.64
N GLY A 544 -2.75 2.69 -2.73
CA GLY A 544 -2.39 3.76 -3.67
C GLY A 544 -3.00 5.14 -3.41
N GLY A 545 -3.83 5.28 -2.37
CA GLY A 545 -4.49 6.53 -1.99
C GLY A 545 -3.54 7.46 -1.21
N VAL A 546 -3.66 8.77 -1.44
CA VAL A 546 -2.77 9.80 -0.88
C VAL A 546 -3.58 10.91 -0.22
N ARG A 547 -3.31 11.13 1.08
CA ARG A 547 -3.98 12.14 1.92
C ARG A 547 -2.98 13.07 2.59
N GLY A 548 -3.22 14.38 2.49
CA GLY A 548 -2.53 15.41 3.27
C GLY A 548 -3.27 15.73 4.57
N TRP A 549 -2.53 15.80 5.68
CA TRP A 549 -3.00 16.24 7.01
C TRP A 549 -2.27 17.53 7.36
N SER A 550 -2.91 18.52 7.97
CA SER A 550 -2.24 19.79 8.28
C SER A 550 -1.11 19.56 9.29
N LEU A 551 -0.02 20.32 9.19
CA LEU A 551 1.04 20.34 10.21
C LEU A 551 0.56 20.89 11.56
N ALA A 552 -0.60 21.56 11.60
CA ALA A 552 -1.29 21.96 12.82
C ALA A 552 -2.37 20.96 13.32
N SER A 553 -2.50 19.78 12.70
CA SER A 553 -3.35 18.69 13.19
C SER A 553 -2.55 17.76 14.13
N PRO A 554 -3.09 17.32 15.29
CA PRO A 554 -4.41 17.64 15.83
C PRO A 554 -4.46 19.05 16.44
N GLY A 555 -5.45 19.86 16.08
CA GLY A 555 -5.53 21.24 16.55
C GLY A 555 -6.78 22.03 16.15
N PRO A 556 -6.86 23.34 16.48
CA PRO A 556 -8.06 24.16 16.27
C PRO A 556 -8.51 24.24 14.80
N ILE A 557 -7.56 24.16 13.86
CA ILE A 557 -7.81 24.14 12.41
C ILE A 557 -8.77 23.00 12.00
N ASP A 558 -8.68 21.84 12.66
CA ASP A 558 -9.49 20.66 12.32
C ASP A 558 -10.97 20.90 12.57
N ASN A 559 -11.31 21.65 13.62
CA ASN A 559 -12.69 21.97 13.99
C ASN A 559 -13.27 23.04 13.06
N ILE A 560 -12.46 24.02 12.63
CA ILE A 560 -12.88 25.06 11.69
C ILE A 560 -13.16 24.42 10.32
N LEU A 561 -12.21 23.64 9.79
CA LEU A 561 -12.37 22.90 8.53
C LEU A 561 -13.56 21.93 8.59
N ARG A 562 -13.76 21.21 9.71
CA ARG A 562 -14.91 20.31 9.87
C ARG A 562 -16.25 21.05 9.75
N SER A 563 -16.37 22.21 10.39
CA SER A 563 -17.60 23.03 10.35
C SER A 563 -17.84 23.63 8.96
N GLU A 564 -16.79 24.19 8.34
CA GLU A 564 -16.87 24.86 7.03
C GLU A 564 -17.15 23.91 5.87
N LEU A 565 -16.68 22.66 5.95
CA LEU A 565 -16.97 21.63 4.94
C LEU A 565 -18.37 21.03 5.15
N ALA A 566 -18.75 20.70 6.40
CA ALA A 566 -20.08 20.17 6.71
C ALA A 566 -21.21 21.12 6.30
N SER A 567 -21.04 22.44 6.46
CA SER A 567 -22.03 23.44 5.99
C SER A 567 -22.25 23.45 4.47
N LYS A 568 -21.42 22.73 3.69
CA LYS A 568 -21.41 22.70 2.22
C LYS A 568 -21.53 21.28 1.67
N GLU A 569 -21.94 20.33 2.51
CA GLU A 569 -22.03 18.90 2.18
C GLU A 569 -22.85 18.63 0.90
N LEU A 570 -23.96 19.35 0.72
CA LEU A 570 -24.82 19.25 -0.46
C LEU A 570 -24.12 19.65 -1.78
N MET A 571 -23.02 20.42 -1.73
CA MET A 571 -22.30 20.82 -2.94
C MET A 571 -21.41 19.71 -3.50
N TYR A 572 -20.90 18.82 -2.65
CA TYR A 572 -20.01 17.71 -3.03
C TYR A 572 -20.65 16.32 -2.83
N THR A 573 -21.93 16.24 -2.49
CA THR A 573 -22.66 14.96 -2.39
C THR A 573 -23.20 14.57 -3.76
N LYS A 574 -22.80 13.39 -4.26
CA LYS A 574 -23.37 12.78 -5.46
C LYS A 574 -24.19 11.54 -5.10
N LEU A 575 -25.42 11.47 -5.61
CA LEU A 575 -26.24 10.26 -5.57
C LEU A 575 -26.04 9.46 -6.87
N GLU A 576 -25.84 8.15 -6.75
CA GLU A 576 -25.76 7.19 -7.86
C GLU A 576 -26.83 6.11 -7.63
N ASN A 577 -27.62 5.75 -8.66
CA ASN A 577 -28.60 4.65 -8.58
C ASN A 577 -28.04 3.39 -9.27
N LEU A 578 -28.20 2.24 -8.62
CA LEU A 578 -27.71 0.94 -9.08
C LEU A 578 -28.78 -0.15 -8.86
N LYS A 579 -28.86 -1.10 -9.80
CA LYS A 579 -29.64 -2.33 -9.61
C LYS A 579 -28.74 -3.55 -9.47
N ILE A 580 -29.07 -4.41 -8.49
CA ILE A 580 -28.33 -5.64 -8.17
C ILE A 580 -29.31 -6.82 -8.24
N LEU A 581 -29.01 -7.80 -9.09
CA LEU A 581 -29.67 -9.12 -9.10
C LEU A 581 -28.91 -10.06 -8.17
N ALA A 582 -29.57 -10.59 -7.15
CA ALA A 582 -29.05 -11.67 -6.31
C ALA A 582 -29.85 -12.95 -6.55
N GLY A 583 -29.17 -14.06 -6.85
CA GLY A 583 -29.77 -15.38 -7.04
C GLY A 583 -29.20 -16.41 -6.07
N THR A 584 -30.04 -17.32 -5.58
CA THR A 584 -29.62 -18.52 -4.85
C THR A 584 -30.25 -19.79 -5.41
N TRP A 585 -29.51 -20.90 -5.46
CA TRP A 585 -30.03 -22.21 -5.85
C TRP A 585 -29.25 -23.37 -5.22
N ASN A 586 -29.92 -24.22 -4.45
CA ASN A 586 -29.40 -25.53 -4.11
C ASN A 586 -29.55 -26.46 -5.33
N VAL A 587 -28.43 -26.79 -5.99
CA VAL A 587 -28.43 -27.52 -7.27
C VAL A 587 -28.44 -29.04 -7.09
N GLY A 588 -28.40 -29.53 -5.85
CA GLY A 588 -28.54 -30.97 -5.52
C GLY A 588 -27.58 -31.89 -6.29
N GLN A 589 -26.34 -31.46 -6.50
CA GLN A 589 -25.29 -32.16 -7.29
C GLN A 589 -25.61 -32.33 -8.78
N GLY A 590 -26.62 -31.61 -9.29
CA GLY A 590 -27.01 -31.59 -10.69
C GLY A 590 -26.26 -30.55 -11.55
N ARG A 591 -26.74 -30.41 -12.78
CA ARG A 591 -26.38 -29.36 -13.75
C ARG A 591 -27.65 -28.73 -14.27
N ALA A 592 -27.67 -27.41 -14.44
CA ALA A 592 -28.81 -26.73 -15.07
C ALA A 592 -28.89 -27.00 -16.58
N SER A 593 -30.12 -26.99 -17.11
CA SER A 593 -30.34 -26.76 -18.54
C SER A 593 -30.00 -25.31 -18.94
N HIS A 594 -29.86 -25.04 -20.25
CA HIS A 594 -29.65 -23.67 -20.74
C HIS A 594 -30.89 -22.80 -20.50
N ASP A 595 -32.07 -23.35 -20.76
CA ASP A 595 -33.35 -22.65 -20.60
C ASP A 595 -33.64 -22.33 -19.12
N SER A 596 -33.23 -23.21 -18.20
CA SER A 596 -33.27 -22.96 -16.74
C SER A 596 -32.45 -21.73 -16.35
N LEU A 597 -31.27 -21.54 -16.94
CA LEU A 597 -30.40 -20.39 -16.66
C LEU A 597 -30.90 -19.10 -17.32
N ILE A 598 -31.49 -19.18 -18.52
CA ILE A 598 -32.14 -18.03 -19.17
C ILE A 598 -33.38 -17.60 -18.37
N SER A 599 -34.22 -18.54 -17.95
CA SER A 599 -35.39 -18.30 -17.10
C SER A 599 -34.99 -17.62 -15.79
N TRP A 600 -34.03 -18.18 -15.06
CA TRP A 600 -33.59 -17.66 -13.75
C TRP A 600 -32.79 -16.36 -13.82
N LEU A 601 -31.83 -16.22 -14.75
CA LEU A 601 -30.90 -15.08 -14.77
C LEU A 601 -31.04 -14.24 -16.05
N GLY A 602 -30.96 -14.87 -17.22
CA GLY A 602 -30.87 -14.15 -18.51
C GLY A 602 -32.02 -13.18 -18.77
N SER A 603 -33.25 -13.55 -18.38
CA SER A 603 -34.47 -12.74 -18.52
C SER A 603 -34.45 -11.40 -17.76
N VAL A 604 -33.62 -11.25 -16.72
CA VAL A 604 -33.56 -10.05 -15.86
C VAL A 604 -32.16 -9.38 -15.89
N ALA A 605 -31.11 -10.11 -16.27
CA ALA A 605 -29.73 -9.62 -16.28
C ALA A 605 -29.51 -8.36 -17.14
N SER A 606 -30.30 -8.15 -18.19
CA SER A 606 -30.18 -6.99 -19.09
C SER A 606 -30.38 -5.64 -18.38
N GLY A 607 -31.23 -5.61 -17.34
CA GLY A 607 -31.67 -4.42 -16.60
C GLY A 607 -30.93 -4.13 -15.29
N VAL A 608 -29.83 -4.84 -14.99
CA VAL A 608 -29.05 -4.67 -13.75
C VAL A 608 -27.58 -4.35 -14.00
N GLY A 609 -26.92 -3.75 -12.99
CA GLY A 609 -25.49 -3.42 -13.03
C GLY A 609 -24.58 -4.49 -12.42
N ILE A 610 -25.10 -5.26 -11.45
CA ILE A 610 -24.41 -6.36 -10.76
C ILE A 610 -25.31 -7.60 -10.75
N VAL A 611 -24.74 -8.77 -11.00
CA VAL A 611 -25.38 -10.10 -10.85
C VAL A 611 -24.55 -10.94 -9.88
N VAL A 612 -25.16 -11.39 -8.80
CA VAL A 612 -24.57 -12.22 -7.76
C VAL A 612 -25.26 -13.57 -7.73
N VAL A 613 -24.50 -14.66 -7.76
CA VAL A 613 -25.06 -16.03 -7.70
C VAL A 613 -24.40 -16.82 -6.58
N GLY A 614 -25.22 -17.37 -5.69
CA GLY A 614 -24.84 -18.41 -4.73
C GLY A 614 -25.43 -19.77 -5.11
N LEU A 615 -24.59 -20.80 -5.21
CA LEU A 615 -25.03 -22.18 -5.38
C LEU A 615 -24.72 -23.01 -4.12
N GLN A 616 -25.58 -23.98 -3.83
CA GLN A 616 -25.36 -24.97 -2.77
C GLN A 616 -25.46 -26.40 -3.33
N GLU A 617 -24.77 -27.34 -2.69
CA GLU A 617 -24.61 -28.74 -3.16
C GLU A 617 -24.06 -28.88 -4.59
N VAL A 618 -23.15 -28.00 -5.01
CA VAL A 618 -22.44 -28.14 -6.30
C VAL A 618 -21.74 -29.49 -6.42
N GLU A 619 -21.13 -29.97 -5.32
CA GLU A 619 -20.50 -31.28 -5.22
C GLU A 619 -20.43 -31.70 -3.73
N MET A 620 -20.96 -32.87 -3.35
CA MET A 620 -21.14 -33.28 -1.94
C MET A 620 -20.66 -34.71 -1.61
N GLY A 621 -20.02 -35.40 -2.56
CA GLY A 621 -19.53 -36.77 -2.34
C GLY A 621 -18.48 -36.83 -1.22
N ALA A 622 -18.56 -37.84 -0.34
CA ALA A 622 -17.72 -37.91 0.86
C ALA A 622 -16.20 -37.84 0.58
N GLY A 623 -15.73 -38.47 -0.49
CA GLY A 623 -14.34 -38.36 -0.96
C GLY A 623 -13.96 -36.95 -1.41
N PHE A 624 -14.85 -36.27 -2.13
CA PHE A 624 -14.67 -34.87 -2.53
C PHE A 624 -14.64 -33.93 -1.32
N LEU A 625 -15.51 -34.12 -0.33
CA LEU A 625 -15.54 -33.31 0.90
C LEU A 625 -14.21 -33.43 1.69
N ALA A 626 -13.64 -34.64 1.78
CA ALA A 626 -12.34 -34.87 2.40
C ALA A 626 -11.19 -34.21 1.59
N VAL A 627 -11.21 -34.34 0.26
CA VAL A 627 -10.23 -33.69 -0.63
C VAL A 627 -10.36 -32.16 -0.58
N SER A 628 -11.56 -31.62 -0.47
CA SER A 628 -11.81 -30.17 -0.33
C SER A 628 -11.25 -29.64 0.99
N ALA A 629 -11.47 -30.35 2.11
CA ALA A 629 -10.91 -29.96 3.40
C ALA A 629 -9.36 -29.98 3.36
N ALA A 630 -8.75 -31.01 2.75
CA ALA A 630 -7.29 -31.06 2.57
C ALA A 630 -6.77 -29.92 1.67
N LYS A 631 -7.44 -29.68 0.52
CA LYS A 631 -7.13 -28.59 -0.42
C LYS A 631 -7.16 -27.21 0.24
N GLU A 632 -8.19 -26.93 1.03
CA GLU A 632 -8.34 -25.66 1.76
C GLU A 632 -7.15 -25.43 2.74
N THR A 633 -6.65 -26.48 3.42
CA THR A 633 -5.46 -26.37 4.29
C THR A 633 -4.15 -26.08 3.55
N VAL A 634 -4.10 -26.24 2.22
CA VAL A 634 -2.93 -25.92 1.38
C VAL A 634 -3.18 -24.75 0.40
N GLY A 635 -4.29 -24.02 0.56
CA GLY A 635 -4.63 -22.87 -0.27
C GLY A 635 -4.96 -23.21 -1.73
N LEU A 636 -5.39 -24.46 -2.01
CA LEU A 636 -5.90 -24.86 -3.31
C LEU A 636 -7.43 -24.79 -3.31
N GLU A 637 -8.01 -24.16 -4.32
CA GLU A 637 -9.45 -23.90 -4.37
C GLU A 637 -10.15 -24.57 -5.56
N GLY A 638 -11.48 -24.67 -5.48
CA GLY A 638 -12.34 -25.02 -6.60
C GLY A 638 -12.46 -26.51 -6.97
N SER A 639 -13.50 -26.80 -7.76
CA SER A 639 -13.77 -28.10 -8.38
C SER A 639 -14.10 -27.97 -9.87
N ALA A 640 -14.02 -29.10 -10.60
CA ALA A 640 -14.37 -29.13 -12.02
C ALA A 640 -15.85 -28.83 -12.26
N MET A 641 -16.74 -29.23 -11.33
CA MET A 641 -18.16 -28.87 -11.40
C MET A 641 -18.38 -27.38 -11.10
N GLY A 642 -17.66 -26.82 -10.13
CA GLY A 642 -17.69 -25.38 -9.83
C GLY A 642 -17.30 -24.52 -11.04
N GLN A 643 -16.20 -24.85 -11.72
CA GLN A 643 -15.79 -24.15 -12.94
C GLN A 643 -16.83 -24.31 -14.07
N TRP A 644 -17.40 -25.50 -14.26
CA TRP A 644 -18.49 -25.71 -15.23
C TRP A 644 -19.70 -24.79 -14.96
N TRP A 645 -20.07 -24.58 -13.69
CA TRP A 645 -21.14 -23.65 -13.32
C TRP A 645 -20.76 -22.19 -13.60
N LEU A 646 -19.55 -21.76 -13.21
CA LEU A 646 -19.05 -20.40 -13.48
C LEU A 646 -19.08 -20.08 -14.99
N ASP A 647 -18.55 -20.96 -15.82
CA ASP A 647 -18.43 -20.74 -17.27
C ASP A 647 -19.75 -20.95 -18.03
N THR A 648 -20.75 -21.60 -17.43
CA THR A 648 -22.08 -21.74 -18.03
C THR A 648 -23.02 -20.60 -17.64
N ILE A 649 -22.93 -20.12 -16.40
CA ILE A 649 -23.58 -18.86 -15.98
C ILE A 649 -22.96 -17.68 -16.75
N GLY A 650 -21.62 -17.61 -16.84
CA GLY A 650 -20.91 -16.58 -17.60
C GLY A 650 -21.38 -16.48 -19.06
N ARG A 651 -21.51 -17.62 -19.76
CA ARG A 651 -22.08 -17.66 -21.12
C ARG A 651 -23.55 -17.22 -21.21
N THR A 652 -24.34 -17.42 -20.16
CA THR A 652 -25.75 -16.95 -20.10
C THR A 652 -25.86 -15.45 -19.77
N LEU A 653 -24.77 -14.83 -19.30
CA LEU A 653 -24.66 -13.40 -18.99
C LEU A 653 -23.84 -12.63 -20.03
N ASP A 654 -23.53 -13.22 -21.18
CA ASP A 654 -22.64 -12.67 -22.21
C ASP A 654 -21.29 -12.16 -21.63
N GLU A 655 -20.63 -13.00 -20.83
CA GLU A 655 -19.34 -12.68 -20.19
C GLU A 655 -18.28 -12.33 -21.24
N GLY A 656 -17.65 -11.16 -21.07
CA GLY A 656 -16.67 -10.57 -21.98
C GLY A 656 -17.25 -9.48 -22.90
N THR A 657 -18.55 -9.51 -23.23
CA THR A 657 -19.20 -8.48 -24.07
C THR A 657 -20.04 -7.51 -23.23
N THR A 658 -20.97 -8.03 -22.41
CA THR A 658 -21.90 -7.25 -21.58
C THR A 658 -21.46 -7.24 -20.10
N PHE A 659 -21.22 -8.42 -19.54
CA PHE A 659 -20.79 -8.62 -18.15
C PHE A 659 -19.34 -9.08 -18.07
N GLU A 660 -18.75 -8.99 -16.88
CA GLU A 660 -17.41 -9.48 -16.57
C GLU A 660 -17.38 -10.06 -15.15
N ARG A 661 -16.77 -11.23 -14.98
CA ARG A 661 -16.69 -11.97 -13.71
C ARG A 661 -15.58 -11.41 -12.84
N VAL A 662 -15.91 -10.84 -11.67
CA VAL A 662 -14.95 -10.06 -10.85
C VAL A 662 -14.48 -10.77 -9.59
N GLY A 663 -15.19 -11.80 -9.14
CA GLY A 663 -14.80 -12.59 -7.98
C GLY A 663 -15.64 -13.85 -7.87
N SER A 664 -15.02 -14.93 -7.37
CA SER A 664 -15.71 -16.17 -7.02
C SER A 664 -14.99 -16.87 -5.86
N ARG A 665 -15.71 -17.66 -5.07
CA ARG A 665 -15.16 -18.44 -3.94
C ARG A 665 -15.93 -19.75 -3.79
N GLN A 666 -15.22 -20.88 -3.68
CA GLN A 666 -15.83 -22.19 -3.49
C GLN A 666 -15.31 -22.87 -2.22
N LEU A 667 -16.22 -23.25 -1.32
CA LEU A 667 -15.94 -24.07 -0.14
C LEU A 667 -16.71 -25.38 -0.29
N ALA A 668 -16.02 -26.43 -0.76
CA ALA A 668 -16.62 -27.73 -1.08
C ALA A 668 -17.89 -27.60 -1.94
N GLY A 669 -19.08 -27.84 -1.36
CA GLY A 669 -20.36 -27.80 -2.06
C GLY A 669 -21.00 -26.41 -2.17
N LEU A 670 -20.43 -25.37 -1.55
CA LEU A 670 -20.89 -23.98 -1.69
C LEU A 670 -20.03 -23.23 -2.71
N LEU A 671 -20.67 -22.47 -3.60
CA LEU A 671 -20.01 -21.58 -4.56
C LEU A 671 -20.68 -20.20 -4.54
N ILE A 672 -19.92 -19.11 -4.51
CA ILE A 672 -20.44 -17.76 -4.80
C ILE A 672 -19.63 -17.14 -5.93
N SER A 673 -20.28 -16.34 -6.78
CA SER A 673 -19.65 -15.59 -7.85
C SER A 673 -20.40 -14.29 -8.14
N VAL A 674 -19.66 -13.25 -8.58
CA VAL A 674 -20.22 -11.96 -8.99
C VAL A 674 -19.75 -11.60 -10.39
N TRP A 675 -20.71 -11.22 -11.22
CA TRP A 675 -20.54 -10.59 -12.52
C TRP A 675 -21.02 -9.15 -12.45
N ILE A 676 -20.33 -8.22 -13.11
CA ILE A 676 -20.77 -6.82 -13.21
C ILE A 676 -20.77 -6.34 -14.65
N ARG A 677 -21.65 -5.40 -14.96
CA ARG A 677 -21.76 -4.80 -16.29
C ARG A 677 -20.49 -4.03 -16.61
N ARG A 678 -19.94 -4.17 -17.82
CA ARG A 678 -18.65 -3.55 -18.20
C ARG A 678 -18.63 -2.01 -18.15
N THR A 679 -19.81 -1.38 -18.13
CA THR A 679 -19.98 0.06 -17.85
C THR A 679 -19.73 0.43 -16.39
N LEU A 680 -20.03 -0.46 -15.43
CA LEU A 680 -19.84 -0.27 -14.00
C LEU A 680 -18.44 -0.68 -13.53
N LYS A 681 -17.74 -1.55 -14.28
CA LYS A 681 -16.39 -2.06 -13.99
C LYS A 681 -15.38 -1.02 -13.47
N PRO A 682 -15.30 0.24 -13.98
CA PRO A 682 -14.39 1.25 -13.42
C PRO A 682 -14.68 1.63 -11.96
N HIS A 683 -15.92 1.50 -11.50
CA HIS A 683 -16.38 1.89 -10.16
C HIS A 683 -16.38 0.74 -9.15
N ILE A 684 -15.93 -0.45 -9.55
CA ILE A 684 -15.79 -1.61 -8.67
C ILE A 684 -14.31 -1.85 -8.38
N GLY A 685 -13.98 -2.06 -7.11
CA GLY A 685 -12.63 -2.33 -6.64
C GLY A 685 -12.63 -3.18 -5.38
N ASP A 686 -11.43 -3.46 -4.88
CA ASP A 686 -11.20 -4.14 -3.60
C ASP A 686 -12.04 -5.43 -3.39
N VAL A 687 -12.08 -6.27 -4.43
CA VAL A 687 -12.79 -7.57 -4.38
C VAL A 687 -11.96 -8.57 -3.59
N ASP A 688 -12.48 -8.98 -2.43
CA ASP A 688 -11.84 -9.86 -1.47
C ASP A 688 -12.78 -11.02 -1.11
N ALA A 689 -12.26 -12.22 -0.82
CA ALA A 689 -13.04 -13.46 -0.69
C ALA A 689 -12.84 -14.15 0.67
N ALA A 690 -13.89 -14.76 1.20
CA ALA A 690 -13.87 -15.44 2.50
C ALA A 690 -14.67 -16.76 2.50
N ALA A 691 -14.36 -17.67 3.44
CA ALA A 691 -15.06 -18.93 3.64
C ALA A 691 -15.10 -19.31 5.13
N VAL A 692 -16.21 -19.87 5.60
CA VAL A 692 -16.41 -20.28 6.99
C VAL A 692 -17.10 -21.67 7.05
N PRO A 693 -16.37 -22.76 7.36
CA PRO A 693 -16.94 -24.10 7.45
C PRO A 693 -17.74 -24.30 8.75
N CYS A 694 -19.03 -24.64 8.62
CA CYS A 694 -19.93 -24.96 9.73
C CYS A 694 -20.25 -26.46 9.85
N GLY A 695 -19.69 -27.31 8.99
CA GLY A 695 -19.91 -28.77 9.04
C GLY A 695 -19.31 -29.45 10.28
N PHE A 696 -19.04 -30.75 10.18
CA PHE A 696 -18.52 -31.54 11.31
C PHE A 696 -17.26 -30.88 11.92
N GLY A 697 -17.26 -30.72 13.24
CA GLY A 697 -16.18 -30.06 13.99
C GLY A 697 -15.91 -28.58 13.65
N ARG A 698 -16.80 -27.90 12.90
CA ARG A 698 -16.49 -26.60 12.23
C ARG A 698 -15.24 -26.67 11.33
N ALA A 699 -14.99 -27.85 10.73
CA ALA A 699 -13.83 -28.12 9.88
C ALA A 699 -14.19 -28.59 8.46
N ILE A 700 -15.39 -29.17 8.26
CA ILE A 700 -15.84 -29.63 6.93
C ILE A 700 -16.73 -28.59 6.26
N GLY A 701 -16.45 -28.29 4.99
CA GLY A 701 -17.18 -27.30 4.18
C GLY A 701 -18.53 -27.75 3.61
N ASN A 702 -19.11 -28.87 4.05
CA ASN A 702 -20.39 -29.39 3.54
C ASN A 702 -21.62 -28.60 4.06
N LYS A 703 -21.37 -27.72 5.03
CA LYS A 703 -22.23 -26.67 5.59
C LYS A 703 -21.33 -25.51 5.97
N GLY A 704 -21.83 -24.27 5.94
CA GLY A 704 -21.03 -23.09 6.17
C GLY A 704 -21.48 -21.89 5.35
N ALA A 705 -20.53 -21.01 5.04
CA ALA A 705 -20.73 -19.89 4.13
C ALA A 705 -19.48 -19.63 3.28
N VAL A 706 -19.69 -19.03 2.11
CA VAL A 706 -18.68 -18.36 1.28
C VAL A 706 -19.12 -16.94 1.01
N GLY A 707 -18.19 -16.00 1.11
CA GLY A 707 -18.45 -14.57 0.97
C GLY A 707 -17.57 -13.92 -0.08
N LEU A 708 -18.11 -12.86 -0.68
CA LEU A 708 -17.37 -11.88 -1.48
C LEU A 708 -17.65 -10.48 -0.93
N ARG A 709 -16.59 -9.79 -0.54
CA ARG A 709 -16.57 -8.36 -0.22
C ARG A 709 -16.10 -7.63 -1.46
N MET A 710 -16.69 -6.47 -1.75
CA MET A 710 -16.17 -5.55 -2.75
C MET A 710 -16.48 -4.11 -2.38
N ARG A 711 -15.76 -3.18 -2.99
CA ARG A 711 -16.09 -1.76 -2.94
C ARG A 711 -16.83 -1.35 -4.22
N VAL A 712 -17.96 -0.68 -4.04
CA VAL A 712 -18.84 -0.15 -5.08
C VAL A 712 -18.85 1.38 -4.91
N TYR A 713 -18.32 2.10 -5.88
CA TYR A 713 -17.90 3.51 -5.70
C TYR A 713 -16.96 3.64 -4.48
N ASP A 714 -17.38 4.29 -3.40
CA ASP A 714 -16.63 4.43 -2.14
C ASP A 714 -17.28 3.66 -0.96
N ARG A 715 -18.23 2.74 -1.23
CA ARG A 715 -18.99 1.95 -0.24
C ARG A 715 -18.65 0.47 -0.27
N ILE A 716 -18.62 -0.16 0.91
CA ILE A 716 -18.31 -1.59 1.06
C ILE A 716 -19.61 -2.40 0.99
N ILE A 717 -19.70 -3.31 0.03
CA ILE A 717 -20.82 -4.24 -0.13
C ILE A 717 -20.31 -5.68 0.00
N CYS A 718 -20.95 -6.45 0.88
CA CYS A 718 -20.63 -7.86 1.12
C CYS A 718 -21.78 -8.77 0.71
N PHE A 719 -21.49 -9.83 -0.03
CA PHE A 719 -22.42 -10.88 -0.42
C PHE A 719 -22.00 -12.20 0.23
N VAL A 720 -22.93 -12.87 0.90
CA VAL A 720 -22.64 -14.10 1.66
C VAL A 720 -23.61 -15.21 1.26
N ASN A 721 -23.09 -16.25 0.61
CA ASN A 721 -23.83 -17.47 0.30
C ASN A 721 -23.68 -18.48 1.45
N CYS A 722 -24.78 -18.93 2.05
CA CYS A 722 -24.77 -19.93 3.13
C CYS A 722 -25.43 -21.25 2.75
N HIS A 723 -25.04 -22.30 3.47
CA HIS A 723 -25.74 -23.57 3.57
C HIS A 723 -25.71 -24.03 5.04
N PHE A 724 -26.81 -23.84 5.77
CA PHE A 724 -26.88 -24.12 7.21
C PHE A 724 -27.43 -25.52 7.54
N ALA A 725 -27.31 -25.93 8.82
CA ALA A 725 -27.74 -27.24 9.28
C ALA A 725 -29.18 -27.62 8.86
N ALA A 726 -29.30 -28.77 8.18
CA ALA A 726 -30.57 -29.34 7.73
C ALA A 726 -31.35 -30.03 8.87
N HIS A 727 -32.51 -30.61 8.54
CA HIS A 727 -33.49 -31.23 9.44
C HIS A 727 -34.38 -30.23 10.23
N LEU A 728 -35.62 -30.63 10.51
CA LEU A 728 -36.66 -29.81 11.13
C LEU A 728 -36.22 -29.25 12.49
N GLU A 729 -35.76 -30.11 13.39
CA GLU A 729 -35.40 -29.77 14.79
C GLU A 729 -34.15 -28.90 14.93
N ALA A 730 -33.32 -28.77 13.88
CA ALA A 730 -31.98 -28.19 13.98
C ALA A 730 -31.95 -26.64 14.04
N VAL A 731 -33.03 -25.98 14.48
CA VAL A 731 -33.18 -24.51 14.54
C VAL A 731 -32.02 -23.87 15.32
N ASN A 732 -31.80 -24.30 16.57
CA ASN A 732 -30.71 -23.79 17.41
C ASN A 732 -29.33 -23.98 16.77
N ARG A 733 -29.16 -24.98 15.88
CA ARG A 733 -27.91 -25.18 15.15
C ARG A 733 -27.79 -24.23 13.95
N ARG A 734 -28.86 -23.94 13.22
CA ARG A 734 -28.89 -22.90 12.18
C ARG A 734 -28.55 -21.53 12.78
N ASN A 735 -29.10 -21.20 13.95
CA ASN A 735 -28.76 -19.98 14.68
C ASN A 735 -27.25 -19.92 15.03
N ALA A 736 -26.68 -21.03 15.51
CA ALA A 736 -25.26 -21.15 15.86
C ALA A 736 -24.29 -21.36 14.67
N ASP A 737 -24.84 -21.58 13.47
CA ASP A 737 -24.12 -21.47 12.19
C ASP A 737 -24.10 -20.01 11.73
N PHE A 738 -25.24 -19.29 11.80
CA PHE A 738 -25.33 -17.86 11.49
C PHE A 738 -24.41 -17.00 12.36
N ASP A 739 -24.50 -17.09 13.70
CA ASP A 739 -23.69 -16.27 14.61
C ASP A 739 -22.18 -16.53 14.41
N HIS A 740 -21.80 -17.78 14.14
CA HIS A 740 -20.42 -18.12 13.80
C HIS A 740 -19.97 -17.49 12.49
N VAL A 741 -20.76 -17.62 11.41
CA VAL A 741 -20.46 -17.00 10.11
C VAL A 741 -20.35 -15.48 10.24
N TYR A 742 -21.27 -14.84 10.97
CA TYR A 742 -21.27 -13.39 11.15
C TYR A 742 -20.04 -12.89 11.91
N ARG A 743 -19.59 -13.63 12.94
CA ARG A 743 -18.41 -13.26 13.76
C ARG A 743 -17.07 -13.61 13.14
N THR A 744 -16.96 -14.70 12.37
CA THR A 744 -15.65 -15.23 11.92
C THR A 744 -15.43 -15.19 10.41
N MET A 745 -16.29 -14.50 9.64
CA MET A 745 -16.01 -14.18 8.25
C MET A 745 -15.04 -13.00 8.18
N VAL A 746 -13.86 -13.25 7.61
CA VAL A 746 -12.72 -12.32 7.51
C VAL A 746 -12.25 -12.32 6.05
N PHE A 747 -12.29 -11.17 5.38
CA PHE A 747 -11.97 -11.00 3.97
C PHE A 747 -10.48 -10.71 3.76
N SER A 748 -9.65 -11.68 4.16
CA SER A 748 -8.21 -11.59 4.03
C SER A 748 -7.77 -11.62 2.57
N ARG A 749 -7.09 -10.56 2.11
CA ARG A 749 -6.17 -10.70 0.96
C ARG A 749 -5.09 -11.72 1.29
N PRO A 750 -4.58 -12.50 0.32
CA PRO A 750 -3.31 -13.22 0.42
C PRO A 750 -2.12 -12.22 0.38
N SER A 751 -2.09 -11.32 1.38
CA SER A 751 -1.19 -10.18 1.55
C SER A 751 0.21 -10.61 2.01
N ASN A 752 0.82 -11.53 1.26
CA ASN A 752 2.24 -11.87 1.32
C ASN A 752 2.80 -12.38 -0.03
N LEU A 753 1.97 -12.74 -1.01
CA LEU A 753 2.44 -13.33 -2.28
C LEU A 753 3.27 -12.40 -3.18
N LEU A 754 3.26 -11.07 -2.94
CA LEU A 754 4.00 -10.10 -3.77
C LEU A 754 5.42 -9.78 -3.28
N ASN A 755 5.82 -10.18 -2.06
CA ASN A 755 7.19 -9.97 -1.55
C ASN A 755 8.15 -11.15 -1.77
N THR A 756 7.66 -12.31 -2.24
CA THR A 756 8.49 -13.49 -2.55
C THR A 756 8.29 -14.03 -3.97
N ALA A 757 8.09 -13.14 -4.94
CA ALA A 757 8.15 -13.45 -6.38
C ALA A 757 9.61 -13.70 -6.88
N ALA A 758 10.44 -14.32 -6.04
CA ALA A 758 11.86 -14.61 -6.28
C ALA A 758 12.14 -16.11 -6.10
N GLY A 759 12.68 -16.75 -7.14
CA GLY A 759 13.25 -18.10 -7.09
C GLY A 759 12.28 -19.29 -7.31
N MET A 760 11.20 -19.42 -6.53
CA MET A 760 10.68 -20.77 -6.25
C MET A 760 9.86 -21.46 -7.35
N VAL A 761 9.06 -20.73 -8.16
CA VAL A 761 8.26 -21.34 -9.25
C VAL A 761 9.13 -22.03 -10.31
N ARG A 762 10.32 -21.47 -10.60
CA ARG A 762 11.30 -22.09 -11.50
C ARG A 762 11.99 -23.30 -10.87
N CYS A 763 12.05 -23.40 -9.55
CA CYS A 763 12.70 -24.50 -8.86
C CYS A 763 11.77 -25.72 -8.70
N LEU A 764 10.50 -25.52 -8.34
CA LEU A 764 9.52 -26.62 -8.24
C LEU A 764 9.35 -27.36 -9.58
N PHE A 765 9.22 -26.63 -10.70
CA PHE A 765 9.09 -27.28 -12.02
C PHE A 765 10.34 -28.09 -12.40
N LEU A 766 11.55 -27.62 -12.03
CA LEU A 766 12.80 -28.34 -12.31
C LEU A 766 12.94 -29.60 -11.43
N CYS A 767 12.62 -29.50 -10.14
CA CYS A 767 12.71 -30.61 -9.19
C CYS A 767 11.65 -31.68 -9.44
N CYS A 768 10.39 -31.30 -9.73
CA CYS A 768 9.35 -32.25 -10.10
C CYS A 768 9.68 -32.96 -11.43
N SER A 769 10.26 -32.25 -12.40
CA SER A 769 10.72 -32.86 -13.65
C SER A 769 11.80 -33.93 -13.40
N LEU A 770 12.87 -33.60 -12.68
CA LEU A 770 13.94 -34.58 -12.37
C LEU A 770 13.42 -35.77 -11.54
N ALA A 771 12.57 -35.51 -10.53
CA ALA A 771 12.02 -36.56 -9.68
C ALA A 771 11.15 -37.54 -10.48
N CYS A 772 10.27 -37.04 -11.35
CA CYS A 772 9.47 -37.88 -12.23
C CYS A 772 10.35 -38.67 -13.24
N SER A 773 11.38 -38.05 -13.82
CA SER A 773 12.31 -38.76 -14.73
C SER A 773 13.03 -39.92 -14.06
N ILE A 774 13.52 -39.73 -12.82
CA ILE A 774 14.25 -40.76 -12.08
C ILE A 774 13.30 -41.87 -11.59
N TYR A 775 12.13 -41.50 -11.09
CA TYR A 775 11.15 -42.46 -10.57
C TYR A 775 10.52 -43.33 -11.67
N LEU A 776 10.26 -42.76 -12.85
CA LEU A 776 9.72 -43.50 -14.00
C LEU A 776 10.74 -44.49 -14.58
N PHE A 777 12.03 -44.12 -14.64
CA PHE A 777 13.09 -45.05 -15.03
C PHE A 777 13.24 -46.23 -14.04
N TRP A 778 13.13 -45.95 -12.74
CA TRP A 778 13.24 -47.00 -11.71
C TRP A 778 12.05 -47.98 -11.72
N LEU A 779 10.82 -47.47 -11.93
CA LEU A 779 9.60 -48.28 -12.05
C LEU A 779 9.57 -49.18 -13.29
N LEU A 780 10.14 -48.75 -14.42
CA LEU A 780 10.13 -49.50 -15.66
C LEU A 780 11.17 -50.64 -15.72
N ASP A 781 12.20 -50.62 -14.85
CA ASP A 781 13.29 -51.61 -14.84
C ASP A 781 13.13 -52.67 -13.73
N SER A 782 12.23 -52.46 -12.76
CA SER A 782 12.24 -53.22 -11.48
C SER A 782 11.06 -54.19 -11.22
N SER A 783 9.92 -54.09 -11.92
CA SER A 783 8.78 -55.00 -11.64
C SER A 783 7.78 -55.16 -12.79
N GLY A 784 7.59 -56.39 -13.27
CA GLY A 784 6.45 -56.79 -14.10
C GLY A 784 5.34 -57.47 -13.29
N PHE A 785 4.15 -57.62 -13.91
CA PHE A 785 2.92 -58.22 -13.36
C PHE A 785 2.19 -57.39 -12.26
N PRO A 786 0.86 -57.61 -12.00
CA PRO A 786 -0.08 -56.49 -11.90
C PRO A 786 -0.92 -56.41 -10.61
N PHE A 787 -1.83 -55.42 -10.59
CA PHE A 787 -2.73 -55.02 -9.50
C PHE A 787 -3.59 -56.12 -8.84
N VAL A 788 -3.62 -56.10 -7.50
CA VAL A 788 -4.83 -56.28 -6.66
C VAL A 788 -4.72 -55.28 -5.49
N LEU A 789 -5.85 -54.74 -4.99
CA LEU A 789 -5.88 -53.64 -4.01
C LEU A 789 -6.77 -54.01 -2.80
N SER A 790 -6.28 -53.81 -1.57
CA SER A 790 -7.02 -54.15 -0.33
C SER A 790 -6.75 -53.20 0.85
N VAL A 791 -7.61 -52.18 0.96
CA VAL A 791 -8.30 -51.68 2.19
C VAL A 791 -7.56 -51.66 3.56
N ALA A 792 -7.55 -50.44 4.13
CA ALA A 792 -7.68 -50.05 5.57
C ALA A 792 -6.47 -49.70 6.49
N ALA A 793 -6.66 -48.53 7.12
CA ALA A 793 -6.37 -48.14 8.52
C ALA A 793 -4.92 -47.88 9.01
N GLY A 794 -4.73 -46.69 9.61
CA GLY A 794 -3.93 -46.57 10.84
C GLY A 794 -2.82 -45.50 10.93
N VAL A 795 -3.11 -44.19 10.83
CA VAL A 795 -2.24 -43.13 11.39
C VAL A 795 -3.10 -42.07 12.10
N SER A 796 -2.65 -41.62 13.28
CA SER A 796 -3.41 -40.76 14.19
C SER A 796 -3.26 -39.26 13.91
N SER A 797 -4.23 -38.46 14.38
CA SER A 797 -4.25 -37.01 14.27
C SER A 797 -3.19 -36.32 15.15
N ALA A 798 -2.44 -35.37 14.60
CA ALA A 798 -1.43 -34.58 15.32
C ALA A 798 -1.38 -33.08 14.95
N VAL A 799 -2.43 -32.54 14.31
CA VAL A 799 -2.43 -31.16 13.74
C VAL A 799 -3.42 -30.20 14.44
N HIS A 800 -4.40 -30.72 15.22
CA HIS A 800 -5.49 -29.92 15.80
C HIS A 800 -5.21 -29.31 17.20
N MET A 801 -3.94 -29.05 17.54
CA MET A 801 -3.54 -28.52 18.87
C MET A 801 -2.83 -27.15 18.84
N LEU A 802 -2.93 -26.39 17.74
CA LEU A 802 -2.25 -25.10 17.58
C LEU A 802 -3.16 -23.92 17.13
N ARG A 803 -4.47 -23.99 17.41
CA ARG A 803 -5.42 -22.90 17.12
C ARG A 803 -6.43 -22.61 18.24
N GLY A 804 -6.12 -23.00 19.49
CA GLY A 804 -7.06 -22.92 20.63
C GLY A 804 -6.49 -22.39 21.95
N THR A 805 -5.23 -21.94 21.99
CA THR A 805 -4.47 -21.69 23.23
C THR A 805 -4.04 -20.22 23.43
N ASN A 806 -4.86 -19.25 23.02
CA ASN A 806 -4.65 -17.82 23.34
C ASN A 806 -5.68 -17.22 24.32
N LEU A 807 -6.62 -18.01 24.85
CA LEU A 807 -7.73 -17.55 25.71
C LEU A 807 -7.51 -17.77 27.22
N ARG A 808 -6.29 -18.11 27.69
CA ARG A 808 -6.07 -18.49 29.10
C ARG A 808 -4.85 -17.90 29.82
N ASN A 809 -3.95 -17.22 29.12
CA ASN A 809 -2.78 -16.56 29.74
C ASN A 809 -2.96 -15.04 29.95
N GLN A 810 -4.15 -14.50 29.68
CA GLN A 810 -4.47 -13.07 29.81
C GLN A 810 -4.99 -12.67 31.20
N HIS A 811 -4.75 -13.50 32.23
CA HIS A 811 -5.39 -13.40 33.55
C HIS A 811 -4.43 -13.06 34.71
N PHE A 812 -3.20 -12.67 34.40
CA PHE A 812 -2.23 -12.09 35.34
C PHE A 812 -1.50 -10.92 34.66
N TYR A 813 -1.06 -9.94 35.45
CA TYR A 813 -0.60 -8.60 35.00
C TYR A 813 -1.70 -7.64 34.48
N LEU A 814 -2.84 -7.59 35.17
CA LEU A 814 -3.70 -6.40 35.16
C LEU A 814 -3.60 -5.67 36.51
N LEU A 815 -2.70 -4.69 36.58
CA LEU A 815 -2.74 -3.58 37.53
C LEU A 815 -2.01 -2.38 36.89
N GLN A 816 -2.65 -1.21 36.92
CA GLN A 816 -2.06 0.11 36.65
C GLN A 816 -1.71 0.52 35.20
N ALA A 817 -2.60 0.21 34.25
CA ALA A 817 -2.92 1.13 33.14
C ALA A 817 -4.35 0.85 32.62
N GLY A 818 -5.08 1.88 32.20
CA GLY A 818 -6.42 1.71 31.63
C GLY A 818 -6.35 1.27 30.17
N ALA A 819 -6.85 0.07 29.85
CA ALA A 819 -6.82 -0.51 28.51
C ALA A 819 -8.19 -1.11 28.13
N VAL A 820 -8.48 -1.13 26.83
CA VAL A 820 -9.75 -1.59 26.23
C VAL A 820 -9.90 -3.12 26.35
N HIS A 821 -11.14 -3.62 26.43
CA HIS A 821 -11.43 -5.05 26.54
C HIS A 821 -11.13 -5.81 25.24
N PRO A 822 -10.68 -7.07 25.30
CA PRO A 822 -10.39 -7.87 24.11
C PRO A 822 -11.65 -8.36 23.35
N ASP A 823 -12.86 -8.14 23.88
CA ASP A 823 -14.14 -8.47 23.24
C ASP A 823 -14.59 -7.43 22.18
N ASP A 824 -13.96 -6.25 22.11
CA ASP A 824 -14.41 -5.11 21.30
C ASP A 824 -14.03 -5.18 19.79
N ALA A 825 -13.48 -6.30 19.33
CA ALA A 825 -13.13 -6.51 17.92
C ALA A 825 -14.38 -6.72 17.05
N LYS A 826 -14.90 -5.63 16.45
CA LYS A 826 -16.04 -5.65 15.53
C LYS A 826 -15.79 -6.59 14.31
N PRO A 827 -16.72 -7.50 13.96
CA PRO A 827 -16.59 -8.33 12.76
C PRO A 827 -16.66 -7.50 11.48
N GLU A 828 -15.94 -7.89 10.42
CA GLU A 828 -15.89 -7.12 9.16
C GLU A 828 -17.26 -6.95 8.48
N LEU A 829 -18.18 -7.91 8.66
CA LEU A 829 -19.57 -7.81 8.17
C LEU A 829 -20.41 -6.73 8.90
N SER A 830 -19.95 -6.24 10.06
CA SER A 830 -20.54 -5.07 10.74
C SER A 830 -20.01 -3.74 10.19
N GLU A 831 -18.85 -3.72 9.54
CA GLU A 831 -18.26 -2.50 8.98
C GLU A 831 -18.71 -2.17 7.56
N ALA A 832 -19.28 -3.15 6.86
CA ALA A 832 -19.84 -2.98 5.51
C ALA A 832 -21.03 -2.01 5.50
N ASP A 833 -21.20 -1.26 4.42
CA ASP A 833 -22.36 -0.37 4.24
C ASP A 833 -23.61 -1.21 3.94
N MET A 834 -23.51 -2.13 2.99
CA MET A 834 -24.54 -3.12 2.66
C MET A 834 -24.03 -4.56 2.82
N VAL A 835 -24.88 -5.43 3.36
CA VAL A 835 -24.63 -6.88 3.42
C VAL A 835 -25.83 -7.63 2.89
N VAL A 836 -25.63 -8.55 1.95
CA VAL A 836 -26.67 -9.46 1.44
C VAL A 836 -26.32 -10.89 1.84
N PHE A 837 -27.21 -11.52 2.62
CA PHE A 837 -27.16 -12.94 2.90
C PHE A 837 -28.13 -13.67 1.96
N LEU A 838 -27.64 -14.68 1.25
CA LEU A 838 -28.44 -15.55 0.39
C LEU A 838 -28.05 -17.01 0.61
N GLY A 839 -28.93 -17.96 0.32
CA GLY A 839 -28.56 -19.37 0.41
C GLY A 839 -29.69 -20.33 0.78
N ASP A 840 -29.31 -21.59 0.95
CA ASP A 840 -30.13 -22.61 1.61
C ASP A 840 -29.91 -22.53 3.12
N PHE A 841 -30.71 -21.67 3.77
CA PHE A 841 -30.67 -21.52 5.22
C PHE A 841 -31.38 -22.68 5.96
N ASN A 842 -32.01 -23.61 5.23
CA ASN A 842 -32.58 -24.85 5.75
C ASN A 842 -33.68 -24.73 6.83
N TYR A 843 -34.18 -23.52 7.13
CA TYR A 843 -35.34 -23.30 8.01
C TYR A 843 -36.61 -23.89 7.39
N ARG A 844 -37.50 -24.43 8.24
CA ARG A 844 -38.65 -25.24 7.83
C ARG A 844 -39.95 -24.67 8.38
N LEU A 845 -41.07 -25.24 7.94
CA LEU A 845 -42.36 -25.04 8.59
C LEU A 845 -42.45 -25.90 9.85
N HIS A 846 -42.91 -25.32 10.97
CA HIS A 846 -43.13 -26.03 12.24
C HIS A 846 -44.62 -26.19 12.54
N GLY A 847 -44.99 -27.17 13.38
CA GLY A 847 -46.37 -27.34 13.85
C GLY A 847 -47.40 -27.62 12.76
N ILE A 848 -47.00 -28.32 11.69
CA ILE A 848 -47.85 -28.71 10.55
C ILE A 848 -47.39 -30.06 9.97
N SER A 849 -48.32 -30.88 9.51
CA SER A 849 -48.02 -32.13 8.80
C SER A 849 -47.69 -31.91 7.32
N TYR A 850 -47.20 -32.95 6.65
CA TYR A 850 -46.91 -32.90 5.21
C TYR A 850 -48.19 -32.71 4.37
N ASP A 851 -49.27 -33.40 4.71
CA ASP A 851 -50.50 -33.39 3.91
C ASP A 851 -51.22 -32.03 4.06
N GLU A 852 -51.36 -31.50 5.29
CA GLU A 852 -51.86 -30.13 5.54
C GLU A 852 -51.04 -29.06 4.80
N ALA A 853 -49.71 -29.17 4.82
CA ALA A 853 -48.83 -28.21 4.14
C ALA A 853 -49.02 -28.25 2.61
N ARG A 854 -49.29 -29.43 2.02
CA ARG A 854 -49.65 -29.53 0.59
C ARG A 854 -51.03 -28.94 0.30
N ASP A 855 -52.01 -29.15 1.18
CA ASP A 855 -53.35 -28.59 1.01
C ASP A 855 -53.31 -27.06 0.98
N PHE A 856 -52.65 -26.41 1.96
CA PHE A 856 -52.51 -24.94 1.97
C PHE A 856 -51.70 -24.41 0.78
N VAL A 857 -50.67 -25.13 0.30
CA VAL A 857 -49.94 -24.75 -0.92
C VAL A 857 -50.83 -24.88 -2.16
N SER A 858 -51.68 -25.91 -2.26
CA SER A 858 -52.62 -26.08 -3.38
C SER A 858 -53.68 -24.97 -3.42
N GLN A 859 -54.14 -24.52 -2.24
CA GLN A 859 -55.06 -23.41 -2.05
C GLN A 859 -54.39 -22.02 -2.17
N ARG A 860 -53.07 -21.97 -2.35
CA ARG A 860 -52.22 -20.76 -2.35
C ARG A 860 -52.30 -19.93 -1.05
N CYS A 861 -52.68 -20.53 0.07
CA CYS A 861 -52.81 -19.90 1.38
C CYS A 861 -51.44 -19.71 2.07
N PHE A 862 -50.52 -19.02 1.40
CA PHE A 862 -49.14 -18.90 1.85
C PHE A 862 -48.98 -18.12 3.17
N ASP A 863 -49.91 -17.25 3.55
CA ASP A 863 -49.84 -16.48 4.79
C ASP A 863 -49.88 -17.36 6.04
N TRP A 864 -50.77 -18.37 6.06
CA TRP A 864 -50.88 -19.32 7.17
C TRP A 864 -49.65 -20.24 7.31
N LEU A 865 -48.93 -20.44 6.20
CA LEU A 865 -47.63 -21.13 6.18
C LEU A 865 -46.50 -20.19 6.61
N LYS A 866 -46.54 -18.90 6.27
CA LYS A 866 -45.55 -17.89 6.69
C LYS A 866 -45.54 -17.63 8.19
N GLU A 867 -46.66 -17.82 8.90
CA GLU A 867 -46.72 -17.87 10.37
C GLU A 867 -45.87 -19.01 10.96
N ARG A 868 -45.73 -20.11 10.22
CA ARG A 868 -45.05 -21.34 10.65
C ARG A 868 -43.61 -21.43 10.17
N ASP A 869 -43.12 -20.45 9.41
CA ASP A 869 -41.73 -20.34 9.00
C ASP A 869 -40.80 -20.11 10.21
N GLN A 870 -39.92 -21.07 10.48
CA GLN A 870 -38.95 -20.97 11.58
C GLN A 870 -38.02 -19.76 11.44
N LEU A 871 -37.66 -19.32 10.23
CA LEU A 871 -36.77 -18.17 10.05
C LEU A 871 -37.44 -16.88 10.54
N ARG A 872 -38.68 -16.62 10.10
CA ARG A 872 -39.48 -15.48 10.59
C ARG A 872 -39.63 -15.49 12.11
N ALA A 873 -39.94 -16.63 12.72
CA ALA A 873 -40.07 -16.74 14.18
C ALA A 873 -38.76 -16.34 14.92
N GLU A 874 -37.60 -16.85 14.47
CA GLU A 874 -36.31 -16.56 15.11
C GLU A 874 -35.81 -15.13 14.82
N MET A 875 -36.21 -14.52 13.69
CA MET A 875 -35.96 -13.10 13.37
C MET A 875 -36.83 -12.15 14.20
N VAL A 876 -38.12 -12.43 14.40
CA VAL A 876 -38.99 -11.67 15.32
C VAL A 876 -38.42 -11.74 16.74
N ALA A 877 -37.96 -12.93 17.16
CA ALA A 877 -37.31 -13.13 18.46
C ALA A 877 -35.91 -12.51 18.58
N GLY A 878 -35.37 -11.88 17.52
CA GLY A 878 -34.06 -11.21 17.55
C GLY A 878 -32.87 -12.14 17.75
N LYS A 879 -33.01 -13.43 17.42
CA LYS A 879 -31.97 -14.46 17.61
C LYS A 879 -31.02 -14.61 16.43
N VAL A 880 -31.47 -14.27 15.23
CA VAL A 880 -30.72 -14.39 13.97
C VAL A 880 -31.01 -13.21 13.05
N PHE A 881 -30.06 -12.90 12.15
CA PHE A 881 -30.18 -11.86 11.12
C PHE A 881 -30.66 -10.50 11.65
N GLN A 882 -30.22 -10.13 12.86
CA GLN A 882 -30.69 -8.94 13.58
C GLN A 882 -30.57 -7.67 12.73
N GLY A 883 -31.67 -6.92 12.57
CA GLY A 883 -31.72 -5.72 11.73
C GLY A 883 -31.77 -5.95 10.22
N MET A 884 -31.72 -7.20 9.74
CA MET A 884 -31.85 -7.50 8.32
C MET A 884 -33.30 -7.50 7.84
N ARG A 885 -33.46 -7.23 6.55
CA ARG A 885 -34.71 -7.05 5.82
C ARG A 885 -34.90 -8.23 4.84
N GLU A 886 -36.13 -8.73 4.73
CA GLU A 886 -36.57 -9.75 3.76
C GLU A 886 -37.78 -9.22 2.98
N GLY A 887 -37.84 -9.41 1.66
CA GLY A 887 -39.04 -9.08 0.90
C GLY A 887 -40.23 -9.96 1.30
N ILE A 888 -41.46 -9.44 1.27
CA ILE A 888 -42.64 -10.27 1.57
C ILE A 888 -42.75 -11.40 0.54
N ILE A 889 -42.65 -12.64 1.03
CA ILE A 889 -42.73 -13.85 0.20
C ILE A 889 -44.14 -14.03 -0.35
N MET A 890 -44.25 -13.98 -1.68
CA MET A 890 -45.49 -14.19 -2.45
C MET A 890 -45.45 -15.48 -3.30
N PHE A 891 -44.36 -16.24 -3.21
CA PHE A 891 -44.12 -17.46 -4.00
C PHE A 891 -44.24 -18.74 -3.15
N PRO A 892 -44.54 -19.91 -3.76
CA PRO A 892 -44.67 -21.18 -3.04
C PRO A 892 -43.37 -21.64 -2.36
N PRO A 893 -43.44 -22.56 -1.37
CA PRO A 893 -42.25 -23.18 -0.77
C PRO A 893 -41.30 -23.79 -1.81
N THR A 894 -40.00 -23.48 -1.71
CA THR A 894 -38.98 -23.81 -2.73
C THR A 894 -38.47 -25.25 -2.64
N TYR A 895 -38.69 -25.90 -1.50
CA TYR A 895 -38.31 -27.28 -1.17
C TYR A 895 -39.56 -28.06 -0.71
N LYS A 896 -39.67 -29.39 -0.87
CA LYS A 896 -38.83 -30.31 -1.65
C LYS A 896 -39.59 -30.76 -2.89
N PHE A 897 -38.95 -30.73 -4.04
CA PHE A 897 -39.51 -31.20 -5.31
C PHE A 897 -38.95 -32.56 -5.75
N GLU A 898 -39.69 -33.24 -6.62
CA GLU A 898 -39.18 -34.29 -7.49
C GLU A 898 -38.57 -33.66 -8.75
N ARG A 899 -37.42 -34.16 -9.18
CA ARG A 899 -36.68 -33.58 -10.32
C ARG A 899 -37.40 -33.86 -11.63
N HIS A 900 -37.33 -32.91 -12.55
CA HIS A 900 -37.98 -32.93 -13.85
C HIS A 900 -39.53 -32.97 -13.81
N GLN A 901 -40.16 -32.75 -12.65
CA GLN A 901 -41.60 -32.52 -12.53
C GLN A 901 -41.93 -31.03 -12.44
N ALA A 902 -42.85 -30.58 -13.29
CA ALA A 902 -43.28 -29.19 -13.40
C ALA A 902 -44.47 -28.87 -12.48
N GLY A 903 -44.58 -27.61 -12.06
CA GLY A 903 -45.70 -27.09 -11.27
C GLY A 903 -45.80 -27.64 -9.84
N LEU A 904 -46.91 -27.31 -9.16
CA LEU A 904 -47.13 -27.62 -7.74
C LEU A 904 -47.53 -29.09 -7.48
N GLY A 905 -47.70 -29.90 -8.52
CA GLY A 905 -47.87 -31.35 -8.37
C GLY A 905 -46.62 -32.02 -7.82
N GLY A 906 -45.44 -31.57 -8.27
CA GLY A 906 -44.16 -32.24 -8.04
C GLY A 906 -43.50 -32.04 -6.68
N TYR A 907 -44.23 -31.71 -5.61
CA TYR A 907 -43.67 -31.81 -4.24
C TYR A 907 -43.45 -33.29 -3.87
N ASP A 908 -42.38 -33.57 -3.12
CA ASP A 908 -41.88 -34.91 -2.70
C ASP A 908 -42.98 -35.90 -2.28
N SER A 909 -43.44 -36.73 -3.22
CA SER A 909 -44.45 -37.78 -3.00
C SER A 909 -43.84 -39.12 -2.55
N GLY A 910 -42.50 -39.21 -2.52
CA GLY A 910 -41.77 -40.40 -2.09
C GLY A 910 -41.92 -40.73 -0.60
N GLU A 911 -41.39 -41.90 -0.22
CA GLU A 911 -41.52 -42.51 1.12
C GLU A 911 -41.19 -41.58 2.32
N LYS A 912 -40.39 -40.53 2.09
CA LYS A 912 -39.90 -39.61 3.12
C LYS A 912 -40.78 -38.38 3.33
N LYS A 913 -41.83 -38.18 2.52
CA LYS A 913 -42.86 -37.12 2.61
C LYS A 913 -42.33 -35.82 3.24
N ARG A 914 -41.34 -35.17 2.61
CA ARG A 914 -40.73 -33.97 3.19
C ARG A 914 -41.70 -32.79 3.12
N ILE A 915 -42.11 -32.31 4.31
CA ILE A 915 -42.94 -31.11 4.47
C ILE A 915 -42.35 -29.96 3.64
N PRO A 916 -43.15 -29.30 2.77
CA PRO A 916 -42.70 -28.16 2.00
C PRO A 916 -42.13 -27.02 2.88
N ALA A 917 -41.09 -26.34 2.41
CA ALA A 917 -40.41 -25.27 3.16
C ALA A 917 -39.78 -24.20 2.24
N TRP A 918 -39.70 -22.97 2.73
CA TRP A 918 -38.87 -21.90 2.15
C TRP A 918 -37.44 -21.99 2.70
N CYS A 919 -36.71 -23.00 2.24
CA CYS A 919 -35.30 -23.23 2.58
C CYS A 919 -34.39 -22.16 1.96
N ASP A 920 -34.69 -21.75 0.72
CA ASP A 920 -33.89 -20.90 -0.13
C ASP A 920 -34.33 -19.43 0.04
N ARG A 921 -33.45 -18.57 0.57
CA ARG A 921 -33.82 -17.21 1.05
C ARG A 921 -32.79 -16.16 0.65
N ILE A 922 -33.22 -14.89 0.64
CA ILE A 922 -32.37 -13.73 0.38
C ILE A 922 -32.78 -12.60 1.34
N LEU A 923 -31.83 -12.14 2.15
CA LEU A 923 -31.97 -11.07 3.13
C LEU A 923 -30.87 -10.03 2.95
N TYR A 924 -31.11 -8.79 3.40
CA TYR A 924 -30.09 -7.74 3.35
C TYR A 924 -30.10 -6.80 4.55
N ARG A 925 -28.98 -6.12 4.79
CA ARG A 925 -28.87 -4.92 5.63
C ARG A 925 -28.27 -3.80 4.77
N ASP A 926 -28.81 -2.59 4.88
CA ASP A 926 -28.29 -1.35 4.32
C ASP A 926 -27.88 -0.37 5.45
N ASN A 927 -27.66 0.91 5.19
CA ASN A 927 -27.36 1.88 6.25
C ASN A 927 -28.62 2.39 7.00
N ARG A 928 -29.83 2.02 6.56
CA ARG A 928 -31.08 2.57 7.09
C ARG A 928 -31.42 2.03 8.48
N SER A 929 -31.30 2.88 9.50
CA SER A 929 -31.81 2.62 10.86
C SER A 929 -33.34 2.58 10.94
N SER A 930 -34.04 3.29 10.04
CA SER A 930 -35.50 3.32 9.93
C SER A 930 -35.95 3.09 8.50
N SER A 931 -37.21 2.67 8.27
CA SER A 931 -37.75 2.53 6.91
C SER A 931 -37.88 3.86 6.15
N MET A 932 -37.85 5.00 6.84
CA MET A 932 -38.09 6.36 6.30
C MET A 932 -36.80 7.17 6.15
N SER A 933 -35.62 6.53 6.24
CA SER A 933 -34.32 7.20 6.13
C SER A 933 -33.88 7.36 4.67
N ASP A 934 -33.75 8.61 4.21
CA ASP A 934 -33.25 8.98 2.88
C ASP A 934 -31.74 8.71 2.69
N CYS A 935 -31.29 8.69 1.43
CA CYS A 935 -29.88 8.46 1.09
C CYS A 935 -29.07 9.76 1.12
N ASN A 936 -28.05 9.83 1.99
CA ASN A 936 -27.15 10.97 2.19
C ASN A 936 -25.81 10.47 2.76
N LEU A 937 -24.82 11.32 3.05
CA LEU A 937 -23.50 10.84 3.50
C LEU A 937 -23.47 10.29 4.94
N GLU A 938 -24.54 10.43 5.72
CA GLU A 938 -24.74 9.74 7.01
C GLU A 938 -25.43 8.38 6.86
N CYS A 939 -26.33 8.24 5.89
CA CYS A 939 -27.01 7.00 5.50
C CYS A 939 -26.72 6.66 4.01
N PRO A 940 -25.47 6.28 3.65
CA PRO A 940 -25.02 6.40 2.27
C PRO A 940 -25.26 5.20 1.36
N VAL A 941 -25.85 4.11 1.87
CA VAL A 941 -26.47 3.08 1.04
C VAL A 941 -27.88 2.85 1.55
N VAL A 942 -28.85 3.14 0.69
CA VAL A 942 -30.27 2.84 0.86
C VAL A 942 -30.63 1.79 -0.16
N SER A 943 -31.29 0.71 0.24
CA SER A 943 -31.79 -0.29 -0.72
C SER A 943 -33.28 -0.58 -0.52
N SER A 944 -33.93 -1.02 -1.60
CA SER A 944 -35.33 -1.44 -1.64
C SER A 944 -35.49 -2.58 -2.64
N ILE A 945 -36.38 -3.53 -2.34
CA ILE A 945 -36.62 -4.69 -3.21
C ILE A 945 -37.65 -4.34 -4.29
N THR A 946 -37.30 -4.55 -5.57
CA THR A 946 -38.22 -4.36 -6.71
C THR A 946 -38.79 -5.68 -7.24
N GLN A 947 -38.18 -6.82 -6.92
CA GLN A 947 -38.62 -8.16 -7.33
C GLN A 947 -38.09 -9.19 -6.34
N TYR A 948 -38.91 -10.15 -5.90
CA TYR A 948 -38.48 -11.28 -5.09
C TYR A 948 -39.34 -12.52 -5.37
N GLU A 949 -38.76 -13.53 -6.00
CA GLU A 949 -39.51 -14.67 -6.58
C GLU A 949 -38.70 -15.97 -6.66
N ALA A 950 -39.41 -17.09 -6.77
CA ALA A 950 -38.85 -18.39 -7.11
C ALA A 950 -39.25 -18.80 -8.54
N CYS A 951 -38.29 -19.24 -9.35
CA CYS A 951 -38.52 -19.65 -10.74
C CYS A 951 -39.05 -21.10 -10.76
N MET A 952 -40.35 -21.25 -10.48
CA MET A 952 -41.01 -22.55 -10.26
C MET A 952 -40.91 -23.52 -11.46
N ASP A 953 -40.79 -22.97 -12.68
CA ASP A 953 -40.69 -23.72 -13.93
C ASP A 953 -39.33 -24.43 -14.11
N VAL A 954 -38.31 -24.07 -13.32
CA VAL A 954 -37.03 -24.76 -13.30
C VAL A 954 -37.14 -26.08 -12.53
N THR A 955 -36.73 -27.19 -13.14
CA THR A 955 -36.96 -28.55 -12.59
C THR A 955 -35.70 -29.40 -12.37
N ASP A 956 -34.50 -28.86 -12.62
CA ASP A 956 -33.23 -29.63 -12.60
C ASP A 956 -32.79 -30.10 -11.20
N SER A 957 -33.38 -29.54 -10.14
CA SER A 957 -33.07 -29.82 -8.74
C SER A 957 -34.36 -30.04 -7.93
N ASP A 958 -34.22 -30.67 -6.76
CA ASP A 958 -35.28 -30.78 -5.76
C ASP A 958 -35.49 -29.50 -4.93
N HIS A 959 -34.76 -28.43 -5.26
CA HIS A 959 -35.04 -27.04 -4.87
C HIS A 959 -35.31 -26.17 -6.10
N LYS A 960 -36.20 -25.19 -5.98
CA LYS A 960 -36.40 -24.14 -6.99
C LYS A 960 -35.40 -22.98 -6.79
N PRO A 961 -34.77 -22.46 -7.86
CA PRO A 961 -33.94 -21.27 -7.77
C PRO A 961 -34.75 -20.03 -7.38
N VAL A 962 -34.17 -19.17 -6.55
CA VAL A 962 -34.76 -17.93 -6.06
C VAL A 962 -33.95 -16.74 -6.60
N ARG A 963 -34.62 -15.62 -6.88
CA ARG A 963 -33.98 -14.36 -7.25
C ARG A 963 -34.62 -13.15 -6.58
N CYS A 964 -33.80 -12.16 -6.28
CA CYS A 964 -34.17 -10.86 -5.73
C CYS A 964 -33.49 -9.76 -6.54
N VAL A 965 -34.23 -8.72 -6.91
CA VAL A 965 -33.66 -7.50 -7.51
C VAL A 965 -33.77 -6.36 -6.52
N PHE A 966 -32.61 -5.81 -6.16
CA PHE A 966 -32.47 -4.62 -5.34
C PHE A 966 -32.36 -3.39 -6.24
N ASN A 967 -33.12 -2.35 -5.93
CA ASN A 967 -32.73 -0.97 -6.22
C ASN A 967 -31.82 -0.51 -5.07
N VAL A 968 -30.73 0.17 -5.39
CA VAL A 968 -29.72 0.62 -4.44
C VAL A 968 -29.32 2.04 -4.78
N ASP A 969 -29.61 2.97 -3.89
CA ASP A 969 -29.25 4.38 -4.00
C ASP A 969 -28.02 4.63 -3.11
N ILE A 970 -26.96 5.17 -3.72
CA ILE A 970 -25.63 5.29 -3.11
C ILE A 970 -25.23 6.76 -3.06
N ALA A 971 -25.04 7.30 -1.85
CA ALA A 971 -24.49 8.64 -1.66
C ALA A 971 -22.97 8.57 -1.49
N ARG A 972 -22.25 9.32 -2.33
CA ARG A 972 -20.78 9.41 -2.34
C ARG A 972 -20.27 10.83 -2.40
N VAL A 973 -19.03 11.01 -1.99
CA VAL A 973 -18.33 12.29 -2.10
C VAL A 973 -17.81 12.46 -3.54
N ASP A 974 -18.02 13.66 -4.11
CA ASP A 974 -17.21 14.16 -5.21
C ASP A 974 -15.93 14.78 -4.63
N GLU A 975 -14.84 14.01 -4.69
CA GLU A 975 -13.56 14.40 -4.09
C GLU A 975 -12.89 15.57 -4.83
N SER A 976 -13.29 15.84 -6.08
CA SER A 976 -12.80 16.98 -6.86
C SER A 976 -13.44 18.28 -6.37
N ILE A 977 -14.77 18.29 -6.20
CA ILE A 977 -15.50 19.44 -5.65
C ILE A 977 -15.13 19.65 -4.18
N ARG A 978 -15.07 18.59 -3.36
CA ARG A 978 -14.68 18.69 -1.94
C ARG A 978 -13.27 19.28 -1.79
N ARG A 979 -12.32 18.87 -2.63
CA ARG A 979 -10.94 19.39 -2.62
C ARG A 979 -10.86 20.86 -3.04
N LYS A 980 -11.63 21.28 -4.04
CA LYS A 980 -11.69 22.69 -4.46
C LYS A 980 -12.26 23.60 -3.38
N GLU A 981 -13.31 23.15 -2.70
CA GLU A 981 -13.88 23.90 -1.56
C GLU A 981 -12.93 23.88 -0.35
N PHE A 982 -12.21 22.78 -0.09
CA PHE A 982 -11.16 22.72 0.93
C PHE A 982 -10.10 23.82 0.70
N GLY A 983 -9.58 23.95 -0.52
CA GLY A 983 -8.64 25.02 -0.89
C GLY A 983 -9.23 26.41 -0.66
N ARG A 984 -10.46 26.64 -1.14
CA ARG A 984 -11.16 27.92 -0.96
C ARG A 984 -11.33 28.29 0.52
N ILE A 985 -11.58 27.32 1.40
CA ILE A 985 -11.66 27.54 2.86
C ILE A 985 -10.29 27.91 3.44
N MET A 986 -9.22 27.21 3.04
CA MET A 986 -7.85 27.51 3.49
C MET A 986 -7.42 28.93 3.12
N ASP A 987 -7.74 29.39 1.91
CA ASP A 987 -7.32 30.70 1.39
C ASP A 987 -8.19 31.89 1.87
N SER A 988 -9.44 31.64 2.25
CA SER A 988 -10.41 32.69 2.62
C SER A 988 -10.71 32.79 4.12
N ASN A 989 -10.52 31.74 4.92
CA ASN A 989 -10.87 31.78 6.34
C ASN A 989 -9.77 32.45 7.19
N GLU A 990 -10.05 33.64 7.71
CA GLU A 990 -9.11 34.46 8.50
C GLU A 990 -8.50 33.71 9.71
N LYS A 991 -9.28 32.85 10.38
CA LYS A 991 -8.80 32.10 11.56
C LYS A 991 -7.80 31.02 11.15
N ILE A 992 -8.05 30.33 10.03
CA ILE A 992 -7.11 29.36 9.46
C ILE A 992 -5.83 30.08 9.02
N ARG A 993 -5.95 31.26 8.40
CA ARG A 993 -4.80 32.08 8.01
C ARG A 993 -3.97 32.58 9.19
N SER A 994 -4.58 32.90 10.34
CA SER A 994 -3.84 33.20 11.58
C SER A 994 -3.00 32.01 12.02
N ILE A 995 -3.61 30.81 12.10
CA ILE A 995 -2.91 29.57 12.50
C ILE A 995 -1.75 29.26 11.53
N ILE A 996 -1.95 29.42 10.23
CA ILE A 996 -0.88 29.24 9.23
C ILE A 996 0.22 30.30 9.40
N GLN A 997 -0.14 31.55 9.71
CA GLN A 997 0.82 32.63 9.94
C GLN A 997 1.64 32.43 11.23
N GLU A 998 1.05 31.79 12.25
CA GLU A 998 1.74 31.34 13.46
C GLU A 998 2.74 30.21 13.16
N LEU A 999 2.43 29.29 12.21
CA LEU A 999 3.38 28.32 11.68
C LEU A 999 4.54 28.93 10.87
N CYS A 1000 4.54 30.24 10.60
CA CYS A 1000 5.69 30.93 9.98
C CYS A 1000 6.65 31.56 11.02
N PHE A 1001 6.44 31.32 12.33
CA PHE A 1001 7.29 31.90 13.37
C PHE A 1001 8.67 31.23 13.48
N VAL A 1002 9.72 31.97 13.12
CA VAL A 1002 11.11 31.56 13.36
C VAL A 1002 11.67 32.28 14.60
N PRO A 1003 12.14 31.54 15.63
CA PRO A 1003 12.78 32.11 16.83
C PRO A 1003 13.93 33.08 16.52
N GLU A 1004 14.05 34.14 17.33
CA GLU A 1004 15.23 34.99 17.29
C GLU A 1004 16.45 34.21 17.82
N THR A 1005 17.50 34.13 17.02
CA THR A 1005 18.78 33.53 17.40
C THR A 1005 19.95 34.47 17.10
N ILE A 1006 21.06 34.29 17.81
CA ILE A 1006 22.35 34.92 17.50
C ILE A 1006 23.38 33.83 17.22
N VAL A 1007 24.09 33.96 16.11
CA VAL A 1007 25.29 33.17 15.78
C VAL A 1007 26.52 33.98 16.18
N SER A 1008 27.47 33.39 16.90
CA SER A 1008 28.55 34.13 17.59
C SER A 1008 29.66 34.68 16.69
N THR A 1009 29.77 34.21 15.45
CA THR A 1009 30.70 34.76 14.45
C THR A 1009 30.24 34.43 13.04
N ASN A 1010 30.52 35.34 12.11
CA ASN A 1010 30.34 35.12 10.67
C ASN A 1010 31.65 34.66 9.98
N ASN A 1011 32.77 34.56 10.72
CA ASN A 1011 34.06 34.10 10.22
C ASN A 1011 34.76 33.17 11.24
N ILE A 1012 35.32 32.05 10.76
CA ILE A 1012 36.14 31.09 11.49
C ILE A 1012 37.46 30.91 10.72
N ILE A 1013 38.58 30.84 11.43
CA ILE A 1013 39.90 30.57 10.83
C ILE A 1013 40.53 29.37 11.54
N LEU A 1014 40.71 28.28 10.81
CA LEU A 1014 41.33 27.04 11.26
C LEU A 1014 42.84 27.11 10.93
N GLN A 1015 43.66 27.19 11.98
CA GLN A 1015 45.13 27.31 11.89
C GLN A 1015 45.86 26.07 12.45
N ASN A 1016 45.17 25.27 13.26
CA ASN A 1016 45.61 24.01 13.85
C ASN A 1016 44.48 22.96 13.67
N ASN A 1017 44.72 21.71 14.08
CA ASN A 1017 43.66 20.70 14.27
C ASN A 1017 42.79 20.95 15.54
N ASP A 1018 42.94 22.12 16.19
CA ASP A 1018 42.12 22.52 17.33
C ASP A 1018 40.68 22.90 16.88
N PRO A 1019 39.62 22.41 17.54
CA PRO A 1019 38.24 22.74 17.18
C PRO A 1019 37.87 24.19 17.51
N SER A 1020 37.29 24.89 16.55
CA SER A 1020 36.64 26.19 16.75
C SER A 1020 35.18 25.99 17.17
N ILE A 1021 34.72 26.70 18.20
CA ILE A 1021 33.34 26.60 18.69
C ILE A 1021 32.49 27.75 18.14
N LEU A 1022 31.51 27.42 17.31
CA LEU A 1022 30.45 28.31 16.88
C LEU A 1022 29.29 28.22 17.89
N ARG A 1023 28.91 29.34 18.51
CA ARG A 1023 27.79 29.39 19.46
C ARG A 1023 26.53 29.93 18.81
N ILE A 1024 25.41 29.23 18.99
CA ILE A 1024 24.08 29.63 18.54
C ILE A 1024 23.23 29.86 19.79
N THR A 1025 22.83 31.10 20.04
CA THR A 1025 22.02 31.49 21.22
C THR A 1025 20.55 31.59 20.81
N ASN A 1026 19.65 30.87 21.47
CA ASN A 1026 18.21 31.05 21.32
C ASN A 1026 17.72 32.15 22.27
N LYS A 1027 17.28 33.29 21.73
CA LYS A 1027 16.70 34.40 22.50
C LYS A 1027 15.19 34.25 22.75
N CYS A 1028 14.50 33.35 22.05
CA CYS A 1028 13.08 33.16 22.27
C CYS A 1028 12.85 32.62 23.70
N GLY A 1029 11.89 33.20 24.42
CA GLY A 1029 11.50 32.74 25.76
C GLY A 1029 10.55 31.54 25.75
N ASN A 1030 9.94 31.22 24.60
CA ASN A 1030 8.82 30.27 24.52
C ASN A 1030 9.10 29.06 23.60
N ASP A 1031 9.81 29.25 22.47
CA ASP A 1031 9.98 28.22 21.44
C ASP A 1031 11.41 27.63 21.35
N ARG A 1032 11.49 26.36 20.95
CA ARG A 1032 12.73 25.60 20.72
C ARG A 1032 13.27 25.93 19.33
N ALA A 1033 14.44 26.58 19.26
CA ALA A 1033 15.13 26.84 18.00
C ALA A 1033 15.88 25.58 17.54
N MET A 1034 15.48 25.01 16.40
CA MET A 1034 16.23 23.96 15.71
C MET A 1034 17.20 24.59 14.73
N PHE A 1035 18.35 23.95 14.53
CA PHE A 1035 19.34 24.38 13.55
C PHE A 1035 19.82 23.20 12.69
N GLU A 1036 20.19 23.52 11.45
CA GLU A 1036 20.84 22.64 10.49
C GLU A 1036 21.97 23.41 9.80
N THR A 1037 23.15 22.79 9.69
CA THR A 1037 24.36 23.42 9.14
C THR A 1037 24.80 22.70 7.88
N VAL A 1038 24.68 23.37 6.73
CA VAL A 1038 25.02 22.83 5.40
C VAL A 1038 26.13 23.64 4.72
N CYS A 1039 26.70 23.11 3.65
CA CYS A 1039 27.67 23.82 2.81
C CYS A 1039 26.95 24.53 1.64
N ASP A 1040 27.27 25.81 1.44
CA ASP A 1040 26.76 26.65 0.34
C ASP A 1040 27.72 26.67 -0.86
N GLY A 1041 29.02 26.65 -0.57
CA GLY A 1041 30.08 26.98 -1.52
C GLY A 1041 31.48 26.67 -0.98
N GLN A 1042 32.39 26.34 -1.88
CA GLN A 1042 33.82 26.17 -1.59
C GLN A 1042 34.66 26.91 -2.63
N SER A 1043 35.70 27.61 -2.17
CA SER A 1043 36.71 28.28 -3.00
C SER A 1043 38.12 27.78 -2.64
N ALA A 1044 39.01 27.77 -3.63
CA ALA A 1044 40.44 27.83 -3.37
C ALA A 1044 40.87 29.30 -3.31
N ILE A 1045 41.80 29.64 -2.42
CA ILE A 1045 42.42 30.96 -2.38
C ILE A 1045 43.72 30.91 -3.19
N ASN A 1046 43.86 31.86 -4.11
CA ASN A 1046 45.06 32.01 -4.95
C ASN A 1046 46.18 32.71 -4.16
N GLU A 1047 47.42 32.63 -4.64
CA GLU A 1047 48.61 33.19 -3.97
C GLU A 1047 48.52 34.70 -3.66
N GLU A 1048 47.68 35.44 -4.39
CA GLU A 1048 47.40 36.87 -4.19
C GLU A 1048 46.36 37.15 -3.06
N GLY A 1049 45.89 36.12 -2.36
CA GLY A 1049 44.91 36.22 -1.26
C GLY A 1049 43.45 36.41 -1.70
N GLN A 1050 43.18 36.38 -3.01
CA GLN A 1050 41.83 36.38 -3.56
C GLN A 1050 41.29 34.95 -3.62
N ALA A 1051 40.07 34.74 -3.13
CA ALA A 1051 39.34 33.50 -3.34
C ALA A 1051 38.86 33.43 -4.80
N SER A 1052 38.83 32.23 -5.39
CA SER A 1052 38.03 32.00 -6.59
C SER A 1052 36.56 32.31 -6.32
N ASP A 1053 35.77 32.61 -7.36
CA ASP A 1053 34.32 32.51 -7.25
C ASP A 1053 33.96 31.17 -6.58
N PRO A 1054 33.07 31.16 -5.57
CA PRO A 1054 32.74 29.94 -4.87
C PRO A 1054 32.04 29.01 -5.85
N PHE A 1055 32.65 27.85 -6.10
CA PHE A 1055 31.95 26.75 -6.72
C PHE A 1055 30.74 26.46 -5.81
N PRO A 1056 29.49 26.57 -6.31
CA PRO A 1056 28.33 26.33 -5.49
C PRO A 1056 28.45 24.92 -4.93
N ARG A 1057 28.45 24.78 -3.60
CA ARG A 1057 28.51 23.49 -2.91
C ARG A 1057 27.14 23.05 -2.37
N ALA A 1058 26.08 23.68 -2.90
CA ALA A 1058 24.69 23.61 -2.45
C ALA A 1058 24.20 22.17 -2.20
N ALA A 1059 24.17 21.80 -0.92
CA ALA A 1059 23.76 20.49 -0.39
C ALA A 1059 24.62 19.26 -0.76
N PHE A 1060 25.83 19.42 -1.32
CA PHE A 1060 26.77 18.30 -1.50
C PHE A 1060 27.48 17.87 -0.21
N GLY A 1061 26.82 18.07 0.93
CA GLY A 1061 27.38 17.88 2.26
C GLY A 1061 28.59 18.76 2.58
N LEU A 1062 29.18 18.48 3.74
CA LEU A 1062 30.44 19.05 4.18
C LEU A 1062 31.60 18.53 3.29
N PRO A 1063 32.62 19.35 2.99
CA PRO A 1063 33.78 18.86 2.26
C PRO A 1063 34.62 17.88 3.10
N PRO A 1064 35.31 16.88 2.52
CA PRO A 1064 35.96 15.80 3.27
C PRO A 1064 37.01 16.22 4.32
N TRP A 1065 37.57 17.43 4.21
CA TRP A 1065 38.56 18.00 5.14
C TRP A 1065 37.94 18.77 6.33
N LEU A 1066 36.64 19.04 6.29
CA LEU A 1066 35.92 19.85 7.27
C LEU A 1066 34.91 18.99 8.02
N GLU A 1067 34.89 19.11 9.35
CA GLU A 1067 33.90 18.48 10.19
C GLU A 1067 33.15 19.52 11.03
N VAL A 1068 31.83 19.34 11.11
CA VAL A 1068 30.91 20.19 11.86
C VAL A 1068 30.03 19.27 12.70
N ILE A 1069 30.23 19.23 14.02
CA ILE A 1069 29.42 18.42 14.94
C ILE A 1069 28.96 19.25 16.16
N PRO A 1070 27.67 19.19 16.53
CA PRO A 1070 26.57 18.62 15.75
C PRO A 1070 26.21 19.52 14.56
N ALA A 1071 26.01 18.96 13.36
CA ALA A 1071 25.55 19.76 12.22
C ALA A 1071 24.04 20.06 12.29
N VAL A 1072 23.24 19.17 12.88
CA VAL A 1072 21.81 19.34 13.16
C VAL A 1072 21.56 19.23 14.66
N GLY A 1073 20.75 20.13 15.24
CA GLY A 1073 20.41 20.07 16.67
C GLY A 1073 19.26 20.99 17.10
N MET A 1074 18.98 20.99 18.40
CA MET A 1074 17.87 21.72 19.01
C MET A 1074 18.28 22.47 20.28
N ILE A 1075 17.87 23.73 20.39
CA ILE A 1075 18.26 24.68 21.44
C ILE A 1075 17.00 25.16 22.16
N LYS A 1076 16.89 24.86 23.46
CA LYS A 1076 15.74 25.25 24.28
C LYS A 1076 15.66 26.78 24.45
N PRO A 1077 14.49 27.34 24.80
CA PRO A 1077 14.35 28.75 25.13
C PRO A 1077 15.45 29.29 26.06
N GLY A 1078 16.04 30.44 25.71
CA GLY A 1078 17.10 31.09 26.48
C GLY A 1078 18.45 30.36 26.56
N GLN A 1079 18.64 29.23 25.85
CA GLN A 1079 19.88 28.44 25.92
C GLN A 1079 20.83 28.70 24.73
N VAL A 1080 22.06 28.21 24.87
CA VAL A 1080 23.10 28.27 23.83
C VAL A 1080 23.43 26.85 23.37
N GLY A 1081 23.38 26.61 22.07
CA GLY A 1081 23.98 25.44 21.43
C GLY A 1081 25.42 25.73 21.01
N GLU A 1082 26.30 24.74 21.16
CA GLU A 1082 27.69 24.81 20.72
C GLU A 1082 27.91 23.84 19.55
N VAL A 1083 28.50 24.33 18.47
CA VAL A 1083 28.85 23.55 17.27
C VAL A 1083 30.36 23.59 17.09
N SER A 1084 30.99 22.43 17.14
CA SER A 1084 32.42 22.25 16.91
C SER A 1084 32.71 22.20 15.41
N VAL A 1085 33.55 23.11 14.92
CA VAL A 1085 34.05 23.17 13.55
C VAL A 1085 35.55 22.89 13.57
N ARG A 1086 36.01 21.79 12.94
CA ARG A 1086 37.42 21.39 12.94
C ARG A 1086 37.94 20.99 11.55
N HIS A 1087 39.24 21.18 11.36
CA HIS A 1087 39.99 20.67 10.22
C HIS A 1087 40.55 19.29 10.55
N GLU A 1088 40.44 18.35 9.61
CA GLU A 1088 41.07 17.03 9.70
C GLU A 1088 41.24 16.45 8.29
N GLU A 1089 42.45 16.04 7.91
CA GLU A 1089 42.73 15.48 6.58
C GLU A 1089 42.38 14.00 6.51
N PHE A 1090 41.51 13.64 5.56
CA PHE A 1090 41.20 12.24 5.22
C PHE A 1090 41.51 11.98 3.75
N HIS A 1091 42.51 11.12 3.49
CA HIS A 1091 42.90 10.71 2.14
C HIS A 1091 42.14 9.43 1.76
N THR A 1092 41.33 9.49 0.70
CA THR A 1092 40.54 8.32 0.27
C THR A 1092 41.42 7.26 -0.41
N GLN A 1093 41.17 5.97 -0.16
CA GLN A 1093 41.95 4.85 -0.73
C GLN A 1093 42.02 4.82 -2.27
N LEU A 1094 41.14 5.56 -2.97
CA LEU A 1094 41.19 5.77 -4.42
C LEU A 1094 42.44 6.53 -4.90
N GLU A 1095 43.19 7.19 -4.02
CA GLU A 1095 44.44 7.89 -4.37
C GLU A 1095 45.69 7.00 -4.41
N PHE A 1096 45.61 5.73 -4.00
CA PHE A 1096 46.77 4.84 -3.93
C PHE A 1096 46.90 3.91 -5.13
N VAL A 1097 47.98 4.10 -5.91
CA VAL A 1097 48.48 3.13 -6.89
C VAL A 1097 49.91 2.77 -6.48
N ASP A 1098 50.23 1.47 -6.46
CA ASP A 1098 51.55 0.92 -6.06
C ASP A 1098 52.11 1.48 -4.73
N GLY A 1099 51.22 1.79 -3.78
CA GLY A 1099 51.58 2.23 -2.42
C GLY A 1099 51.99 3.70 -2.30
N VAL A 1100 51.85 4.50 -3.36
CA VAL A 1100 52.16 5.94 -3.37
C VAL A 1100 50.86 6.75 -3.60
N PRO A 1101 50.61 7.85 -2.86
CA PRO A 1101 49.50 8.75 -3.17
C PRO A 1101 49.71 9.43 -4.53
N GLN A 1102 48.71 9.37 -5.40
CA GLN A 1102 48.80 9.91 -6.77
C GLN A 1102 49.01 11.44 -6.81
N ASN A 1103 48.67 12.14 -5.72
CA ASN A 1103 48.89 13.59 -5.52
C ASN A 1103 50.24 13.96 -4.85
N SER A 1104 51.14 13.00 -4.61
CA SER A 1104 52.50 13.24 -4.07
C SER A 1104 53.40 14.15 -4.92
N PHE A 1105 52.98 14.51 -6.13
CA PHE A 1105 53.61 15.51 -7.00
C PHE A 1105 52.63 16.60 -7.49
N CYS A 1106 51.63 16.96 -6.69
CA CYS A 1106 50.93 18.24 -6.84
C CYS A 1106 50.54 18.84 -5.47
N GLU A 1107 51.27 19.87 -5.05
CA GLU A 1107 51.01 20.62 -3.82
C GLU A 1107 49.70 21.43 -3.92
N ASP A 1108 48.60 20.90 -3.38
CA ASP A 1108 47.38 21.71 -3.13
C ASP A 1108 47.49 22.51 -1.82
N VAL A 1109 48.66 23.15 -1.63
CA VAL A 1109 49.08 23.96 -0.45
C VAL A 1109 48.46 25.37 -0.53
N ARG A 1110 47.18 25.42 -0.91
CA ARG A 1110 46.38 26.64 -1.03
C ARG A 1110 45.43 26.73 0.15
N ASP A 1111 45.26 27.94 0.68
CA ASP A 1111 44.25 28.22 1.71
C ASP A 1111 42.86 27.91 1.14
N LYS A 1112 42.02 27.24 1.93
CA LYS A 1112 40.69 26.74 1.50
C LYS A 1112 39.59 27.52 2.21
N GLU A 1113 38.62 28.03 1.46
CA GLU A 1113 37.45 28.75 2.00
C GLU A 1113 36.17 27.94 1.76
N VAL A 1114 35.32 27.89 2.79
CA VAL A 1114 33.99 27.29 2.75
C VAL A 1114 32.97 28.28 3.31
N ILE A 1115 31.79 28.32 2.71
CA ILE A 1115 30.63 29.03 3.26
C ILE A 1115 29.70 27.99 3.87
N LEU A 1116 29.60 27.98 5.20
CA LEU A 1116 28.58 27.23 5.93
C LEU A 1116 27.29 28.08 6.02
N VAL A 1117 26.14 27.41 5.97
CA VAL A 1117 24.82 28.01 6.20
C VAL A 1117 24.20 27.36 7.42
N VAL A 1118 24.03 28.14 8.48
CA VAL A 1118 23.28 27.75 9.69
C VAL A 1118 21.83 28.19 9.50
N THR A 1119 20.98 27.24 9.12
CA THR A 1119 19.54 27.42 8.92
C THR A 1119 18.80 27.14 10.22
N ILE A 1120 17.90 28.05 10.62
CA ILE A 1120 17.18 28.08 11.89
C ILE A 1120 15.68 27.93 11.64
N ARG A 1121 14.99 27.09 12.44
CA ARG A 1121 13.54 26.83 12.34
C ARG A 1121 12.92 26.69 13.75
N GLY A 1122 11.72 27.25 13.97
CA GLY A 1122 10.94 27.06 15.21
C GLY A 1122 10.27 25.69 15.33
N SER A 1123 9.82 25.26 16.51
CA SER A 1123 9.47 23.85 16.76
C SER A 1123 8.28 23.32 15.94
N CYS A 1124 7.47 24.22 15.37
CA CYS A 1124 6.39 23.94 14.41
C CYS A 1124 6.51 24.76 13.11
N SER A 1125 7.65 25.44 12.88
CA SER A 1125 7.80 26.43 11.82
C SER A 1125 7.97 25.80 10.44
N THR A 1126 7.17 26.21 9.46
CA THR A 1126 7.38 25.92 8.03
C THR A 1126 8.54 26.75 7.48
N GLU A 1127 8.56 28.04 7.84
CA GLU A 1127 9.60 29.02 7.50
C GLU A 1127 10.94 28.73 8.20
N MET A 1128 12.02 29.32 7.65
CA MET A 1128 13.37 29.21 8.19
C MET A 1128 14.21 30.46 7.95
N ARG A 1129 15.24 30.70 8.77
CA ARG A 1129 16.21 31.80 8.62
C ARG A 1129 17.63 31.28 8.55
N SER A 1130 18.39 31.71 7.55
CA SER A 1130 19.74 31.20 7.29
C SER A 1130 20.82 32.25 7.55
N HIS A 1131 21.85 31.87 8.33
CA HIS A 1131 23.03 32.67 8.61
C HIS A 1131 24.25 32.09 7.90
N ARG A 1132 25.04 32.91 7.21
CA ARG A 1132 26.27 32.47 6.53
C ARG A 1132 27.51 32.67 7.41
N VAL A 1133 28.29 31.61 7.57
CA VAL A 1133 29.56 31.60 8.31
C VAL A 1133 30.68 31.17 7.37
N ARG A 1134 31.64 32.06 7.12
CA ARG A 1134 32.85 31.77 6.34
C ARG A 1134 33.84 30.99 7.20
N VAL A 1135 34.35 29.87 6.70
CA VAL A 1135 35.42 29.09 7.32
C VAL A 1135 36.64 29.14 6.40
N ARG A 1136 37.81 29.54 6.93
CA ARG A 1136 39.09 29.49 6.22
C ARG A 1136 40.05 28.51 6.88
N GLN A 1137 40.77 27.75 6.07
CA GLN A 1137 41.96 26.99 6.47
C GLN A 1137 43.21 27.73 6.00
N ASN A 1138 44.18 27.96 6.91
CA ASN A 1138 45.43 28.67 6.60
C ASN A 1138 46.64 27.72 6.65
N PHE A 1139 47.33 27.51 5.53
CA PHE A 1139 48.53 26.67 5.43
C PHE A 1139 49.81 27.46 5.74
N THR A 1140 50.13 27.65 7.03
CA THR A 1140 51.33 28.41 7.45
C THR A 1140 52.63 27.58 7.45
N SER A 1141 53.03 27.05 6.29
CA SER A 1141 54.26 26.25 6.09
C SER A 1141 55.58 27.05 6.10
N LYS A 1142 55.61 28.23 6.74
CA LYS A 1142 56.82 29.07 6.81
C LYS A 1142 57.90 28.45 7.72
N LYS A 1143 58.76 27.63 7.12
CA LYS A 1143 60.10 27.33 7.65
C LYS A 1143 60.80 28.65 7.98
N VAL A 1144 61.12 28.86 9.26
CA VAL A 1144 61.93 30.00 9.70
C VAL A 1144 63.36 29.77 9.24
N ASP A 1145 63.74 30.38 8.12
CA ASP A 1145 65.08 30.24 7.55
C ASP A 1145 66.11 30.95 8.45
N SER A 1146 66.94 30.17 9.14
CA SER A 1146 67.65 30.60 10.35
C SER A 1146 68.96 31.34 10.06
N LYS A 1147 68.89 32.40 9.24
CA LYS A 1147 70.01 33.31 8.95
C LYS A 1147 69.58 34.78 8.87
N ILE A 1148 69.70 35.50 9.98
CA ILE A 1148 70.34 36.84 10.03
C ILE A 1148 70.71 37.22 11.47
N ARG A 1149 71.61 38.21 11.60
CA ARG A 1149 72.46 38.49 12.76
C ARG A 1149 71.74 39.19 13.93
N TYR A 1150 72.36 39.07 15.10
CA TYR A 1150 72.15 39.91 16.28
C TYR A 1150 71.96 41.41 15.98
N SER A 1151 70.84 41.96 16.41
CA SER A 1151 70.78 43.16 17.26
C SER A 1151 69.45 43.12 18.03
N GLY A 1152 69.41 43.59 19.28
CA GLY A 1152 68.28 43.25 20.17
C GLY A 1152 67.66 44.43 20.90
N LYS A 1153 66.39 44.26 21.27
CA LYS A 1153 65.74 44.81 22.47
C LYS A 1153 64.46 44.03 22.79
N ILE A 1154 64.26 43.76 24.08
CA ILE A 1154 63.13 43.10 24.75
C ILE A 1154 62.59 44.20 25.70
N PRO A 1155 61.26 44.42 25.92
CA PRO A 1155 60.43 43.41 26.59
C PRO A 1155 58.90 43.38 26.33
N SER A 1156 58.31 42.28 26.84
CA SER A 1156 56.95 42.16 27.45
C SER A 1156 55.70 42.39 26.59
N ASN A 1157 54.60 41.64 26.76
CA ASN A 1157 54.28 40.61 27.77
C ASN A 1157 53.67 39.34 27.14
N VAL A 1158 53.95 38.20 27.78
CA VAL A 1158 53.21 36.94 27.63
C VAL A 1158 52.51 36.67 28.95
N LEU A 1159 51.25 36.23 28.92
CA LEU A 1159 50.66 35.46 30.01
C LEU A 1159 50.05 34.17 29.44
N HIS A 1160 50.53 33.04 29.95
CA HIS A 1160 50.15 31.71 29.51
C HIS A 1160 49.10 31.11 30.46
N ARG A 1161 48.37 30.10 29.98
CA ARG A 1161 47.25 29.48 30.68
C ARG A 1161 47.73 28.39 31.65
N SER A 1162 47.62 28.62 32.96
CA SER A 1162 47.49 27.57 33.99
C SER A 1162 46.92 28.16 35.29
N ASP A 1163 45.76 27.68 35.75
CA ASP A 1163 45.65 26.91 36.99
C ASP A 1163 44.20 26.47 37.24
N ILE A 1164 44.01 25.39 37.98
CA ILE A 1164 42.71 24.80 38.30
C ILE A 1164 42.48 24.88 39.81
N GLN A 1165 41.47 25.64 40.24
CA GLN A 1165 40.84 25.39 41.53
C GLN A 1165 39.34 25.71 41.51
N ARG A 1166 38.58 24.97 42.32
CA ARG A 1166 37.13 25.11 42.45
C ARG A 1166 36.79 26.32 43.31
N LEU A 1167 35.77 27.08 42.92
CA LEU A 1167 34.91 27.79 43.88
C LEU A 1167 33.48 27.86 43.33
N GLU A 1168 32.51 28.04 44.23
CA GLU A 1168 31.08 28.01 43.95
C GLU A 1168 30.47 29.44 43.91
N ASN A 1169 29.21 29.52 43.49
CA ASN A 1169 28.27 30.65 43.66
C ASN A 1169 28.43 31.92 42.78
N THR A 1170 27.51 32.02 41.82
CA THR A 1170 26.64 33.20 41.52
C THR A 1170 27.17 34.63 41.71
N ALA A 1171 27.22 35.39 40.61
CA ALA A 1171 26.60 36.74 40.48
C ALA A 1171 26.56 37.21 39.00
N ASP A 1172 25.78 38.27 38.74
CA ASP A 1172 25.46 38.86 37.45
C ASP A 1172 26.62 39.19 36.49
N VAL A 1173 26.41 38.90 35.19
CA VAL A 1173 27.08 39.55 34.05
C VAL A 1173 26.04 40.01 33.02
N VAL A 1174 24.98 40.68 33.49
CA VAL A 1174 23.85 41.16 32.68
C VAL A 1174 24.11 42.56 32.10
N GLU A 1175 25.08 43.31 32.65
CA GLU A 1175 25.26 44.74 32.36
C GLU A 1175 26.15 45.02 31.13
N ASP A 1176 27.23 44.26 30.91
CA ASP A 1176 28.21 44.52 29.83
C ASP A 1176 27.66 44.27 28.41
N LEU A 1177 26.66 43.39 28.27
CA LEU A 1177 26.01 43.11 26.97
C LEU A 1177 25.11 44.25 26.45
N ARG A 1178 24.97 45.36 27.20
CA ARG A 1178 24.20 46.54 26.77
C ARG A 1178 24.97 47.52 25.87
N ARG A 1179 26.23 47.25 25.53
CA ARG A 1179 27.07 48.17 24.73
C ARG A 1179 27.80 47.49 23.58
N LEU A 1180 27.07 47.21 22.49
CA LEU A 1180 27.58 47.24 21.10
C LEU A 1180 26.40 47.13 20.11
N ASN A 1181 25.83 48.29 19.74
CA ASN A 1181 24.79 48.37 18.70
C ASN A 1181 25.43 48.66 17.34
N THR A 1182 25.23 47.76 16.36
CA THR A 1182 25.14 47.99 14.91
C THR A 1182 26.34 48.60 14.15
N PRO A 1183 26.44 48.38 12.82
CA PRO A 1183 25.68 47.45 11.97
C PRO A 1183 26.31 46.05 11.91
#